data_AF-A0A6P0LY98-F1
#
_entry.id   AF-A0A6P0LY98-F1
#
_cell.length_a   1.000
_cell.length_b   1.000
_cell.length_c   1.000
_cell.angle_alpha   90.00
_cell.angle_beta   90.00
_cell.angle_gamma   90.00
#
_symmetry.space_group_name_H-M   'P 1'
#
loop_
_entity.id
_entity.type
_entity.pdbx_description
1 polymer ?
#
loop_
_entity_poly.entity_id
_entity_poly.type
_entity_poly.pdbx_seq_one_letter_code
_entity_poly.pdbx_strand_id
1 'polypeptide(L)'
;MVINSKGASKYSSLNFAKDVDMPVGIKIVNKFLLNQIKIVNNTKWLKLPVIDLIHEHDDPANLIRIDHINCTITGNPLELRDKIQQAYNNSFKNYPIPFYLDSLLRFSPYCKLDRSLPISANYFLGFNIDYIEQNSNVSESHTKSQTCNLFYKKTSKGEKMLSHGGWIAIDFGTSNSTVTFYDPREAIEPNELSLEQKDLLFKLFNEWLGSSDSKLPGVGDDEWQEYIEQVESNLVKSWPEIIDNKNSSILLEGIRQLEISLGTRLDDPIYPVVSKKLNEIYRQLFQLPPLQKERIVLAKIDKNLPQDTQITSELELVGVNGFLEVEMGEIARNNRLAAMSQETTDENQEDENQETFWRKIESKFHHSPKRYLNKTRKKGEEDKIKIYWQGEEKNIEYSELIQAAMKCLIELTENFKDKPENKKRYDSGKFYRVIVTYPTVSKPENRRKLEELVSQILEQKFTDTDVKVDVKKDFDEAIAAAIFYVWREFGGNQTIGIEAFKTRCRRSGQKWAQNLMVLDIGGGTTDLALIRLLLRNDSPFDPGEDRGAGGRYYVLTPELMGSSGHLFLGGELITLRLFRVLKVAIVDNLLTAFTEGKLKDDKLDLLIRGLEPRFLQQDNHNKYRTRSLLECIDKENPENDPFYSTVLNYAEEILPTRWKEDRKKLQAFYTLWRWADDAKVELSKGTVEYDEYEIPPNQLEQFLRVQQAIELGEYNPGIKLSKQQLETAASKVVGEAINIAKELLESRLPKDSSTGQKEPLDWLILSGQTCHLDLVRRKINEIFSNTKNDFEWNPARITFVPDYAKLATSIGACYGMSRQQFTYSPKSAKDKLKEGKSELYIEVNNLLYTLPCAFLRQVVGSLEPVFQARQPLYKFNSNEEAKARSEWFGVLPTTNIYRRDFESQREILWAKFNFEEIAKQIGIYSQNNNQWYEGFQAQFEVNQTLEIEMVVCRGKPHYLVGDQVDDNNSTLTNINQTISEELKTRKEELEKANIQEEVPQAMIIDSELQWDIAIGINEESPQLVFKAGEKLDDIFHNEDEGEQTTKETKGAISKDQNQKPRPLPAFPRSGKHTFYAYYPSLESPQLKEIYLGTLGFEENQIKDNCRYYITIDDQSNLRIHEGEVPYWISDQPEVLKEKNGCVLRVKRSPIEEENNDEQNPFSGVH
;
A
#
# COMPACT_ATOMS: atom_id res chain seq x y z
N MET A 1 -22.49 28.54 -49.96
CA MET A 1 -21.62 29.40 -49.13
C MET A 1 -20.31 28.66 -48.92
N VAL A 2 -19.20 29.31 -49.22
CA VAL A 2 -17.83 28.80 -49.25
C VAL A 2 -17.28 28.59 -47.82
N ILE A 3 -16.78 27.37 -47.57
CA ILE A 3 -15.55 26.89 -46.87
C ILE A 3 -14.96 27.67 -45.66
N ASN A 4 -14.82 27.00 -44.50
CA ASN A 4 -13.57 26.49 -43.82
C ASN A 4 -13.92 26.06 -42.38
N SER A 5 -13.86 24.79 -41.94
CA SER A 5 -12.73 23.86 -41.63
C SER A 5 -12.02 24.11 -40.28
N LYS A 6 -12.36 23.29 -39.26
CA LYS A 6 -11.51 22.78 -38.16
C LYS A 6 -12.36 21.93 -37.23
N GLY A 7 -11.93 20.68 -36.98
CA GLY A 7 -12.49 19.85 -35.91
C GLY A 7 -12.80 18.39 -36.27
N ALA A 8 -11.80 17.62 -36.70
CA ALA A 8 -11.90 16.16 -36.69
C ALA A 8 -10.51 15.51 -36.57
N SER A 9 -10.10 15.16 -35.34
CA SER A 9 -9.53 13.85 -34.98
C SER A 9 -9.00 13.89 -33.55
N LYS A 10 -9.65 13.15 -32.63
CA LYS A 10 -9.07 12.59 -31.41
C LYS A 10 -10.05 11.54 -30.88
N TYR A 11 -10.03 10.38 -31.53
CA TYR A 11 -10.47 9.12 -30.95
C TYR A 11 -9.35 8.12 -31.23
N SER A 12 -8.48 7.93 -30.24
CA SER A 12 -7.54 6.80 -30.23
C SER A 12 -8.36 5.53 -30.06
N SER A 13 -8.46 4.74 -31.12
CA SER A 13 -9.03 3.40 -31.11
C SER A 13 -8.19 2.48 -30.22
N LEU A 14 -8.85 1.77 -29.30
CA LEU A 14 -8.29 0.57 -28.68
C LEU A 14 -7.92 -0.43 -29.79
N ASN A 15 -6.66 -0.87 -29.80
CA ASN A 15 -6.21 -1.99 -30.62
C ASN A 15 -6.85 -3.27 -30.09
N PHE A 16 -7.83 -3.80 -30.82
CA PHE A 16 -8.27 -5.18 -30.67
C PHE A 16 -7.25 -6.09 -31.36
N ALA A 17 -7.04 -7.29 -30.83
CA ALA A 17 -6.23 -8.31 -31.48
C ALA A 17 -6.73 -8.49 -32.93
N LYS A 18 -5.81 -8.40 -33.91
CA LYS A 18 -6.11 -8.73 -35.31
C LYS A 18 -6.42 -10.23 -35.38
N ASP A 19 -7.70 -10.57 -35.44
CA ASP A 19 -8.10 -11.84 -36.03
C ASP A 19 -7.64 -11.83 -37.49
N VAL A 20 -6.95 -12.89 -37.88
CA VAL A 20 -6.35 -13.07 -39.20
C VAL A 20 -7.46 -13.20 -40.26
N ASP A 21 -7.31 -12.43 -41.35
CA ASP A 21 -7.89 -12.57 -42.70
C ASP A 21 -9.39 -12.84 -42.85
N MET A 22 -10.26 -11.86 -42.52
CA MET A 22 -11.62 -11.82 -43.08
C MET A 22 -12.03 -10.39 -43.50
N PRO A 23 -12.58 -10.18 -44.70
CA PRO A 23 -12.66 -8.85 -45.33
C PRO A 23 -13.82 -7.95 -44.87
N VAL A 24 -14.72 -8.43 -44.00
CA VAL A 24 -15.84 -7.64 -43.44
C VAL A 24 -15.64 -7.43 -41.94
N GLY A 25 -15.56 -6.18 -41.49
CA GLY A 25 -15.56 -5.76 -40.09
C GLY A 25 -16.95 -5.40 -39.56
N ILE A 26 -17.20 -5.67 -38.28
CA ILE A 26 -18.44 -5.27 -37.58
C ILE A 26 -18.08 -4.28 -36.46
N LYS A 27 -18.64 -3.07 -36.53
CA LYS A 27 -18.42 -2.01 -35.54
C LYS A 27 -19.74 -1.52 -34.96
N ILE A 28 -19.87 -1.61 -33.64
CA ILE A 28 -21.01 -1.04 -32.91
C ILE A 28 -20.62 0.34 -32.38
N VAL A 29 -21.18 1.38 -32.98
CA VAL A 29 -20.66 2.76 -32.86
C VAL A 29 -21.03 3.45 -31.54
N ASN A 30 -22.14 3.05 -30.90
CA ASN A 30 -22.60 3.67 -29.65
C ASN A 30 -22.60 2.64 -28.52
N LYS A 31 -21.70 2.80 -27.55
CA LYS A 31 -21.62 1.99 -26.34
C LYS A 31 -22.53 2.56 -25.23
N PHE A 32 -23.48 1.72 -24.77
CA PHE A 32 -24.07 1.65 -23.41
C PHE A 32 -25.03 2.72 -22.87
N LEU A 33 -26.11 3.11 -23.56
CA LEU A 33 -27.36 3.55 -22.88
C LEU A 33 -28.58 3.60 -23.81
N LEU A 34 -29.61 2.82 -23.51
CA LEU A 34 -30.94 2.90 -24.16
C LEU A 34 -31.75 4.11 -23.66
N ASN A 35 -31.17 5.31 -23.60
CA ASN A 35 -31.80 6.51 -23.00
C ASN A 35 -32.25 7.58 -24.03
N GLN A 36 -31.88 7.45 -25.30
CA GLN A 36 -32.22 8.44 -26.33
C GLN A 36 -33.63 8.18 -26.89
N ILE A 37 -34.63 8.82 -26.28
CA ILE A 37 -36.02 8.83 -26.80
C ILE A 37 -36.22 10.06 -27.68
N LYS A 38 -36.55 9.84 -28.96
CA LYS A 38 -36.99 10.89 -29.88
C LYS A 38 -38.52 10.92 -29.93
N ILE A 39 -39.12 12.10 -29.79
CA ILE A 39 -40.57 12.29 -29.93
C ILE A 39 -40.86 12.92 -31.29
N VAL A 40 -41.67 12.25 -32.11
CA VAL A 40 -42.13 12.76 -33.42
C VAL A 40 -43.62 12.49 -33.52
N ASN A 41 -44.44 13.51 -33.81
CA ASN A 41 -45.90 13.41 -33.93
C ASN A 41 -46.56 12.64 -32.76
N ASN A 42 -46.26 13.04 -31.51
CA ASN A 42 -46.71 12.37 -30.27
C ASN A 42 -46.33 10.88 -30.12
N THR A 43 -45.50 10.33 -31.00
CA THR A 43 -44.98 8.97 -30.90
C THR A 43 -43.57 9.00 -30.33
N LYS A 44 -43.30 8.16 -29.32
CA LYS A 44 -41.97 8.00 -28.72
C LYS A 44 -41.19 6.91 -29.47
N TRP A 45 -39.97 7.22 -29.86
CA TRP A 45 -39.05 6.31 -30.55
C TRP A 45 -37.79 6.15 -29.71
N LEU A 46 -37.46 4.92 -29.35
CA LEU A 46 -36.19 4.55 -28.73
C LEU A 46 -35.13 4.39 -29.80
N LYS A 47 -34.05 5.16 -29.74
CA LYS A 47 -32.90 4.99 -30.63
C LYS A 47 -32.11 3.76 -30.20
N LEU A 48 -31.83 2.85 -31.13
CA LEU A 48 -31.04 1.65 -30.88
C LEU A 48 -29.57 1.85 -31.31
N PRO A 49 -28.63 1.03 -30.81
CA PRO A 49 -27.24 1.07 -31.24
C PRO A 49 -27.09 0.99 -32.76
N VAL A 50 -26.15 1.79 -33.25
CA VAL A 50 -25.79 1.82 -34.67
C VAL A 50 -24.77 0.72 -34.94
N ILE A 51 -25.05 -0.10 -35.95
CA ILE A 51 -24.16 -1.17 -36.41
C ILE A 51 -23.60 -0.74 -37.77
N ASP A 52 -22.28 -0.59 -37.83
CA ASP A 52 -21.53 -0.27 -39.03
C ASP A 52 -20.81 -1.53 -39.51
N LEU A 53 -20.98 -1.86 -40.80
CA LEU A 53 -20.15 -2.83 -41.49
C LEU A 53 -19.10 -2.10 -42.29
N ILE A 54 -17.84 -2.52 -42.13
CA ILE A 54 -16.69 -1.87 -42.74
C ILE A 54 -15.98 -2.91 -43.60
N HIS A 55 -15.54 -2.51 -44.80
CA HIS A 55 -14.68 -3.35 -45.63
C HIS A 55 -13.25 -3.23 -45.09
N GLU A 56 -12.67 -4.30 -44.55
CA GLU A 56 -11.37 -4.29 -43.84
C GLU A 56 -10.19 -4.71 -44.75
N HIS A 57 -10.46 -5.15 -45.99
CA HIS A 57 -9.44 -5.51 -46.98
C HIS A 57 -9.15 -4.37 -47.97
N ASP A 58 -7.90 -4.25 -48.44
CA ASP A 58 -7.42 -3.25 -49.41
C ASP A 58 -7.41 -3.76 -50.87
N ASP A 59 -7.90 -4.97 -51.16
CA ASP A 59 -7.86 -5.54 -52.52
C ASP A 59 -9.14 -5.22 -53.31
N PRO A 60 -9.09 -4.35 -54.34
CA PRO A 60 -10.25 -3.99 -55.15
C PRO A 60 -10.76 -5.12 -56.07
N ALA A 61 -10.06 -6.25 -56.17
CA ALA A 61 -10.48 -7.39 -57.00
C ALA A 61 -11.48 -8.34 -56.31
N ASN A 62 -11.66 -8.24 -54.99
CA ASN A 62 -12.57 -9.12 -54.24
C ASN A 62 -13.99 -8.50 -54.19
N LEU A 63 -14.98 -9.24 -54.71
CA LEU A 63 -16.38 -8.83 -54.68
C LEU A 63 -17.07 -9.46 -53.47
N ILE A 64 -17.40 -8.65 -52.46
CA ILE A 64 -18.14 -9.12 -51.29
C ILE A 64 -19.63 -8.90 -51.49
N ARG A 65 -20.42 -9.92 -51.18
CA ARG A 65 -21.87 -9.87 -51.22
C ARG A 65 -22.45 -10.34 -49.89
N ILE A 66 -23.12 -9.44 -49.17
CA ILE A 66 -23.81 -9.79 -47.93
C ILE A 66 -25.08 -10.55 -48.30
N ASP A 67 -25.18 -11.79 -47.85
CA ASP A 67 -26.26 -12.70 -48.15
C ASP A 67 -27.38 -12.59 -47.12
N HIS A 68 -27.04 -12.62 -45.83
CA HIS A 68 -28.02 -12.48 -44.75
C HIS A 68 -27.42 -11.77 -43.53
N ILE A 69 -28.27 -11.06 -42.78
CA ILE A 69 -27.90 -10.53 -41.47
C ILE A 69 -28.95 -10.99 -40.47
N ASN A 70 -28.50 -11.61 -39.39
CA ASN A 70 -29.35 -12.03 -38.29
C ASN A 70 -28.98 -11.29 -37.01
N CYS A 71 -30.00 -10.75 -36.35
CA CYS A 71 -29.87 -10.09 -35.07
C CYS A 71 -30.69 -10.87 -34.06
N THR A 72 -30.16 -11.07 -32.85
CA THR A 72 -30.85 -11.75 -31.76
C THR A 72 -30.77 -10.90 -30.50
N ILE A 73 -31.90 -10.67 -29.84
CA ILE A 73 -31.98 -9.95 -28.57
C ILE A 73 -32.50 -10.91 -27.50
N THR A 74 -31.75 -11.09 -26.41
CA THR A 74 -32.18 -11.86 -25.23
C THR A 74 -32.17 -10.96 -23.99
N GLY A 75 -33.01 -11.24 -22.99
CA GLY A 75 -33.11 -10.44 -21.76
C GLY A 75 -34.53 -9.99 -21.41
N ASN A 76 -34.66 -9.21 -20.33
CA ASN A 76 -35.94 -8.82 -19.71
C ASN A 76 -36.10 -7.29 -19.61
N PRO A 77 -37.35 -6.76 -19.71
CA PRO A 77 -38.61 -7.46 -19.95
C PRO A 77 -38.85 -7.89 -21.40
N LEU A 78 -39.58 -9.00 -21.60
CA LEU A 78 -39.85 -9.66 -22.89
C LEU A 78 -40.58 -8.75 -23.90
N GLU A 79 -41.53 -7.93 -23.45
CA GLU A 79 -42.33 -7.06 -24.34
C GLU A 79 -41.47 -6.02 -25.09
N LEU A 80 -40.45 -5.47 -24.43
CA LEU A 80 -39.53 -4.50 -25.04
C LEU A 80 -38.43 -5.20 -25.84
N ARG A 81 -37.98 -6.39 -25.42
CA ARG A 81 -37.09 -7.27 -26.19
C ARG A 81 -37.65 -7.52 -27.60
N ASP A 82 -38.92 -7.92 -27.69
CA ASP A 82 -39.55 -8.28 -28.96
C ASP A 82 -39.66 -7.08 -29.92
N LYS A 83 -39.86 -5.87 -29.39
CA LYS A 83 -39.87 -4.64 -30.19
C LYS A 83 -38.49 -4.22 -30.66
N ILE A 84 -37.47 -4.36 -29.81
CA ILE A 84 -36.07 -4.12 -30.19
C ILE A 84 -35.66 -5.10 -31.29
N GLN A 85 -35.98 -6.39 -31.10
CA GLN A 85 -35.78 -7.45 -32.08
C GLN A 85 -36.46 -7.12 -33.42
N GLN A 86 -37.72 -6.70 -33.39
CA GLN A 86 -38.47 -6.33 -34.59
C GLN A 86 -37.89 -5.08 -35.29
N ALA A 87 -37.38 -4.09 -34.55
CA ALA A 87 -36.77 -2.89 -35.10
C ALA A 87 -35.46 -3.19 -35.84
N TYR A 88 -34.63 -4.08 -35.28
CA TYR A 88 -33.44 -4.59 -35.96
C TYR A 88 -33.82 -5.39 -37.21
N ASN A 89 -34.70 -6.39 -37.10
CA ASN A 89 -35.15 -7.19 -38.25
C ASN A 89 -35.73 -6.33 -39.38
N ASN A 90 -36.42 -5.23 -39.06
CA ASN A 90 -36.96 -4.32 -40.05
C ASN A 90 -35.92 -3.48 -40.79
N SER A 91 -34.73 -3.28 -40.19
CA SER A 91 -33.62 -2.51 -40.77
C SER A 91 -32.75 -3.35 -41.71
N PHE A 92 -32.87 -4.67 -41.60
CA PHE A 92 -32.15 -5.68 -42.39
C PHE A 92 -33.04 -6.20 -43.52
N LYS A 93 -33.36 -5.34 -44.50
CA LYS A 93 -34.18 -5.69 -45.67
C LYS A 93 -33.39 -5.50 -46.97
N ASN A 94 -33.73 -6.32 -47.96
CA ASN A 94 -33.18 -6.33 -49.32
C ASN A 94 -31.78 -6.96 -49.42
N TYR A 95 -31.74 -8.29 -49.29
CA TYR A 95 -30.56 -9.10 -49.63
C TYR A 95 -30.71 -9.73 -51.03
N PRO A 96 -29.60 -10.05 -51.71
CA PRO A 96 -28.21 -9.79 -51.30
C PRO A 96 -27.77 -8.33 -51.53
N ILE A 97 -26.86 -7.82 -50.69
CA ILE A 97 -26.31 -6.45 -50.78
C ILE A 97 -24.86 -6.53 -51.29
N PRO A 98 -24.51 -5.94 -52.44
CA PRO A 98 -23.11 -5.80 -52.84
C PRO A 98 -22.37 -4.85 -51.89
N PHE A 99 -21.20 -5.26 -51.40
CA PHE A 99 -20.40 -4.54 -50.42
C PHE A 99 -19.02 -4.22 -51.02
N TYR A 100 -18.83 -2.97 -51.41
CA TYR A 100 -17.65 -2.51 -52.15
C TYR A 100 -16.54 -2.00 -51.22
N LEU A 101 -15.30 -1.94 -51.73
CA LEU A 101 -14.18 -1.25 -51.09
C LEU A 101 -14.60 0.18 -50.69
N ASP A 102 -14.19 0.65 -49.51
CA ASP A 102 -14.59 1.94 -48.89
C ASP A 102 -16.09 2.14 -48.61
N SER A 103 -16.94 1.12 -48.83
CA SER A 103 -18.35 1.23 -48.48
C SER A 103 -18.60 1.01 -46.98
N LEU A 104 -19.44 1.86 -46.41
CA LEU A 104 -19.92 1.77 -45.04
C LEU A 104 -21.41 1.44 -45.06
N LEU A 105 -21.78 0.24 -44.61
CA LEU A 105 -23.18 -0.10 -44.41
C LEU A 105 -23.56 0.17 -42.96
N ARG A 106 -24.36 1.21 -42.75
CA ARG A 106 -24.79 1.67 -41.42
C ARG A 106 -26.25 1.33 -41.16
N PHE A 107 -26.50 0.56 -40.12
CA PHE A 107 -27.83 0.23 -39.62
C PHE A 107 -28.11 1.00 -38.33
N SER A 108 -29.09 1.90 -38.37
CA SER A 108 -29.47 2.76 -37.23
C SER A 108 -30.97 2.62 -36.92
N PRO A 109 -31.42 1.50 -36.34
CA PRO A 109 -32.83 1.28 -36.09
C PRO A 109 -33.41 2.21 -35.02
N TYR A 110 -34.71 2.46 -35.13
CA TYR A 110 -35.53 3.08 -34.10
C TYR A 110 -36.66 2.12 -33.70
N CYS A 111 -36.83 1.92 -32.41
CA CYS A 111 -37.90 1.09 -31.85
C CYS A 111 -39.07 1.99 -31.41
N LYS A 112 -40.27 1.76 -31.94
CA LYS A 112 -41.47 2.50 -31.51
C LYS A 112 -41.88 2.05 -30.10
N LEU A 113 -42.07 3.01 -29.20
CA LEU A 113 -42.51 2.76 -27.82
C LEU A 113 -44.01 3.05 -27.67
N ASP A 114 -44.80 2.01 -27.42
CA ASP A 114 -46.24 2.14 -27.15
C ASP A 114 -46.54 2.37 -25.65
N ARG A 115 -45.54 2.21 -24.78
CA ARG A 115 -45.59 2.43 -23.33
C ARG A 115 -44.27 3.04 -22.85
N SER A 116 -44.24 3.58 -21.63
CA SER A 116 -43.00 4.08 -21.02
C SER A 116 -41.99 2.94 -20.77
N LEU A 117 -40.69 3.23 -20.84
CA LEU A 117 -39.64 2.26 -20.56
C LEU A 117 -39.71 1.76 -19.10
N PRO A 118 -39.35 0.48 -18.84
CA PRO A 118 -39.29 -0.10 -17.50
C PRO A 118 -38.21 0.56 -16.62
N ILE A 119 -38.26 0.38 -15.30
CA ILE A 119 -37.31 1.02 -14.35
C ILE A 119 -35.85 0.63 -14.67
N SER A 120 -35.64 -0.62 -15.06
CA SER A 120 -34.39 -1.11 -15.62
C SER A 120 -34.66 -2.17 -16.69
N ALA A 121 -33.76 -2.29 -17.66
CA ALA A 121 -33.73 -3.38 -18.63
C ALA A 121 -32.28 -3.72 -18.95
N ASN A 122 -32.01 -5.02 -19.08
CA ASN A 122 -30.71 -5.53 -19.51
C ASN A 122 -30.96 -6.56 -20.61
N TYR A 123 -30.38 -6.31 -21.78
CA TYR A 123 -30.50 -7.17 -22.95
C TYR A 123 -29.12 -7.50 -23.51
N PHE A 124 -28.98 -8.70 -24.07
CA PHE A 124 -27.85 -9.07 -24.90
C PHE A 124 -28.26 -8.98 -26.37
N LEU A 125 -27.49 -8.25 -27.16
CA LEU A 125 -27.61 -8.17 -28.61
C LEU A 125 -26.52 -9.04 -29.24
N GLY A 126 -26.92 -10.13 -29.89
CA GLY A 126 -26.08 -10.92 -30.78
C GLY A 126 -26.35 -10.57 -32.24
N PHE A 127 -25.29 -10.38 -33.02
CA PHE A 127 -25.36 -9.93 -34.40
C PHE A 127 -24.47 -10.81 -35.28
N ASN A 128 -25.07 -11.45 -36.29
CA ASN A 128 -24.41 -12.38 -37.21
C ASN A 128 -24.61 -11.91 -38.66
N ILE A 129 -23.58 -12.02 -39.47
CA ILE A 129 -23.62 -11.69 -40.90
C ILE A 129 -23.11 -12.88 -41.67
N ASP A 130 -23.88 -13.31 -42.65
CA ASP A 130 -23.47 -14.26 -43.66
C ASP A 130 -23.15 -13.49 -44.95
N TYR A 131 -21.94 -13.66 -45.47
CA TYR A 131 -21.50 -13.00 -46.70
C TYR A 131 -20.73 -13.97 -47.60
N ILE A 132 -20.74 -13.68 -48.89
CA ILE A 132 -20.05 -14.42 -49.92
C ILE A 132 -18.91 -13.56 -50.46
N GLU A 133 -17.71 -14.10 -50.47
CA GLU A 133 -16.54 -13.50 -51.12
C GLU A 133 -16.35 -14.15 -52.49
N GLN A 134 -16.31 -13.33 -53.55
CA GLN A 134 -16.08 -13.77 -54.92
C GLN A 134 -14.78 -13.19 -55.45
N ASN A 135 -13.82 -14.09 -55.69
CA ASN A 135 -12.57 -13.78 -56.37
C ASN A 135 -12.62 -14.43 -57.77
N SER A 136 -11.68 -14.08 -58.65
CA SER A 136 -11.74 -14.40 -60.09
C SER A 136 -11.97 -15.87 -60.48
N ASN A 137 -11.86 -16.84 -59.56
CA ASN A 137 -12.16 -18.26 -59.80
C ASN A 137 -12.90 -19.03 -58.67
N VAL A 138 -13.25 -18.42 -57.52
CA VAL A 138 -13.84 -19.12 -56.36
C VAL A 138 -14.87 -18.24 -55.64
N SER A 139 -15.97 -18.84 -55.16
CA SER A 139 -17.00 -18.19 -54.33
C SER A 139 -17.09 -18.92 -52.99
N GLU A 140 -16.72 -18.25 -51.89
CA GLU A 140 -16.73 -18.82 -50.53
C GLU A 140 -17.77 -18.12 -49.65
N SER A 141 -18.40 -18.84 -48.73
CA SER A 141 -19.40 -18.32 -47.79
C SER A 141 -18.83 -18.25 -46.39
N HIS A 142 -18.98 -17.11 -45.73
CA HIS A 142 -18.43 -16.85 -44.40
C HIS A 142 -19.52 -16.30 -43.47
N THR A 143 -19.38 -16.57 -42.17
CA THR A 143 -20.23 -16.01 -41.13
C THR A 143 -19.37 -15.25 -40.11
N LYS A 144 -19.71 -14.00 -39.82
CA LYS A 144 -19.07 -13.20 -38.76
C LYS A 144 -20.07 -12.78 -37.71
N SER A 145 -19.67 -12.85 -36.44
CA SER A 145 -20.53 -12.64 -35.29
C SER A 145 -19.94 -11.60 -34.33
N GLN A 146 -20.81 -10.79 -33.72
CA GLN A 146 -20.45 -9.86 -32.65
C GLN A 146 -21.57 -9.77 -31.62
N THR A 147 -21.21 -9.59 -30.35
CA THR A 147 -22.18 -9.47 -29.24
C THR A 147 -21.96 -8.16 -28.46
N CYS A 148 -23.03 -7.62 -27.88
CA CYS A 148 -22.95 -6.48 -26.96
C CYS A 148 -24.10 -6.45 -25.94
N ASN A 149 -23.87 -5.81 -24.80
CA ASN A 149 -24.89 -5.62 -23.76
C ASN A 149 -25.61 -4.28 -23.92
N LEU A 150 -26.93 -4.30 -23.88
CA LEU A 150 -27.81 -3.13 -23.92
C LEU A 150 -28.46 -2.93 -22.56
N PHE A 151 -28.08 -1.85 -21.88
CA PHE A 151 -28.61 -1.51 -20.58
C PHE A 151 -29.47 -0.23 -20.63
N TYR A 152 -30.59 -0.27 -19.93
CA TYR A 152 -31.41 0.89 -19.57
C TYR A 152 -31.61 0.90 -18.07
N LYS A 153 -31.44 2.06 -17.43
CA LYS A 153 -32.02 2.34 -16.12
C LYS A 153 -32.62 3.72 -16.19
N LYS A 154 -33.90 3.83 -15.85
CA LYS A 154 -34.57 5.12 -15.75
C LYS A 154 -33.90 5.86 -14.60
N THR A 155 -33.02 6.82 -14.93
CA THR A 155 -32.57 7.79 -13.94
C THR A 155 -33.81 8.57 -13.52
N SER A 156 -34.30 8.28 -12.32
CA SER A 156 -35.08 9.26 -11.59
C SER A 156 -34.27 10.55 -11.64
N LYS A 157 -34.87 11.66 -12.09
CA LYS A 157 -34.46 12.95 -11.55
C LYS A 157 -34.71 12.86 -10.04
N GLY A 158 -33.70 12.39 -9.32
CA GLY A 158 -33.81 11.96 -7.94
C GLY A 158 -32.42 11.62 -7.44
N GLU A 159 -31.88 12.58 -6.68
CA GLU A 159 -30.63 12.54 -5.91
C GLU A 159 -29.35 12.33 -6.73
N LYS A 160 -28.58 13.42 -6.93
CA LYS A 160 -27.15 13.30 -7.24
C LYS A 160 -26.54 12.41 -6.15
N MET A 161 -25.87 11.32 -6.52
CA MET A 161 -25.10 10.55 -5.55
C MET A 161 -24.03 11.47 -4.98
N LEU A 162 -24.19 11.83 -3.71
CA LEU A 162 -23.28 12.73 -3.01
C LEU A 162 -21.99 11.97 -2.69
N SER A 163 -20.84 12.57 -2.99
CA SER A 163 -19.55 12.11 -2.47
C SER A 163 -19.42 12.54 -1.01
N HIS A 164 -18.91 11.63 -0.18
CA HIS A 164 -18.51 11.93 1.19
C HIS A 164 -17.25 12.81 1.16
N GLY A 165 -17.17 13.82 2.03
CA GLY A 165 -16.05 14.78 2.06
C GLY A 165 -14.74 14.25 2.68
N GLY A 166 -14.71 13.01 3.15
CA GLY A 166 -13.57 12.35 3.78
C GLY A 166 -13.09 11.10 3.05
N TRP A 167 -12.44 10.19 3.76
CA TRP A 167 -11.81 8.98 3.21
C TRP A 167 -11.81 7.82 4.20
N ILE A 168 -11.65 6.61 3.68
CA ILE A 168 -11.44 5.40 4.49
C ILE A 168 -10.00 4.90 4.33
N ALA A 169 -9.49 4.25 5.37
CA ALA A 169 -8.26 3.49 5.38
C ALA A 169 -8.55 2.06 5.81
N ILE A 170 -8.13 1.09 5.01
CA ILE A 170 -8.38 -0.33 5.21
C ILE A 170 -7.05 -1.03 5.51
N ASP A 171 -6.98 -1.66 6.68
CA ASP A 171 -5.95 -2.65 7.00
C ASP A 171 -6.55 -4.06 6.85
N PHE A 172 -6.20 -4.70 5.73
CA PHE A 172 -6.69 -6.02 5.40
C PHE A 172 -5.73 -7.07 5.96
N GLY A 173 -6.14 -7.81 6.99
CA GLY A 173 -5.28 -8.79 7.64
C GLY A 173 -5.52 -10.24 7.20
N THR A 174 -4.61 -11.13 7.63
CA THR A 174 -4.70 -12.58 7.38
C THR A 174 -5.77 -13.27 8.23
N SER A 175 -6.00 -12.76 9.44
CA SER A 175 -6.99 -13.32 10.38
C SER A 175 -8.11 -12.33 10.68
N ASN A 176 -7.78 -11.06 10.93
CA ASN A 176 -8.74 -9.97 11.17
C ASN A 176 -8.40 -8.75 10.30
N SER A 177 -9.40 -7.97 9.93
CA SER A 177 -9.26 -6.70 9.21
C SER A 177 -9.82 -5.54 10.04
N THR A 178 -9.35 -4.32 9.78
CA THR A 178 -9.87 -3.09 10.41
C THR A 178 -10.12 -2.01 9.38
N VAL A 179 -11.12 -1.16 9.64
CA VAL A 179 -11.41 0.00 8.80
C VAL A 179 -11.54 1.23 9.69
N THR A 180 -10.80 2.27 9.32
CA THR A 180 -10.84 3.58 9.97
C THR A 180 -11.21 4.62 8.92
N PHE A 181 -12.00 5.64 9.25
CA PHE A 181 -12.32 6.72 8.31
C PHE A 181 -12.15 8.10 8.92
N TYR A 182 -11.85 9.06 8.05
CA TYR A 182 -11.80 10.48 8.38
C TYR A 182 -13.14 11.12 8.00
N ASP A 183 -13.73 11.90 8.90
CA ASP A 183 -14.99 12.63 8.64
C ASP A 183 -14.86 14.13 8.87
N PRO A 184 -15.05 14.99 7.84
CA PRO A 184 -14.84 16.42 8.00
C PRO A 184 -15.86 17.13 8.93
N ARG A 185 -17.03 16.52 9.23
CA ARG A 185 -18.04 17.12 10.12
C ARG A 185 -17.72 16.94 11.59
N GLU A 186 -16.85 16.00 11.94
CA GLU A 186 -16.45 15.81 13.32
C GLU A 186 -15.53 16.97 13.73
N ALA A 187 -16.03 17.91 14.54
CA ALA A 187 -15.26 19.06 14.99
C ALA A 187 -15.41 19.25 16.50
N ILE A 188 -14.28 19.28 17.21
CA ILE A 188 -14.19 19.75 18.60
C ILE A 188 -13.36 21.03 18.60
N GLU A 189 -13.68 21.95 19.51
CA GLU A 189 -12.87 23.13 19.78
C GLU A 189 -11.42 22.76 20.15
N PRO A 190 -10.39 23.38 19.52
CA PRO A 190 -8.98 22.99 19.67
C PRO A 190 -8.45 22.95 21.12
N ASN A 191 -9.08 23.69 22.04
CA ASN A 191 -8.59 23.91 23.39
C ASN A 191 -9.23 23.01 24.47
N GLU A 192 -10.17 22.12 24.12
CA GLU A 192 -10.79 21.21 25.09
C GLU A 192 -10.14 19.82 25.11
N LEU A 193 -10.29 19.04 26.19
CA LEU A 193 -10.00 17.60 26.17
C LEU A 193 -10.94 16.88 25.19
N SER A 194 -10.44 15.84 24.49
CA SER A 194 -11.28 15.01 23.63
C SER A 194 -12.29 14.20 24.45
N LEU A 195 -13.34 13.62 23.85
CA LEU A 195 -14.27 12.78 24.61
C LEU A 195 -13.56 11.56 25.21
N GLU A 196 -12.65 10.95 24.46
CA GLU A 196 -11.86 9.80 24.95
C GLU A 196 -11.01 10.20 26.16
N GLN A 197 -10.40 11.39 26.12
CA GLN A 197 -9.63 11.94 27.24
C GLN A 197 -10.55 12.24 28.43
N LYS A 198 -11.70 12.87 28.20
CA LYS A 198 -12.69 13.16 29.26
C LYS A 198 -13.14 11.86 29.94
N ASP A 199 -13.52 10.84 29.17
CA ASP A 199 -13.97 9.55 29.68
C ASP A 199 -12.88 8.83 30.48
N LEU A 200 -11.64 8.82 29.98
CA LEU A 200 -10.51 8.24 30.71
C LEU A 200 -10.22 9.02 32.00
N LEU A 201 -10.27 10.35 31.96
CA LEU A 201 -10.07 11.19 33.15
C LEU A 201 -11.10 10.87 34.22
N PHE A 202 -12.39 10.79 33.85
CA PHE A 202 -13.46 10.38 34.76
C PHE A 202 -13.22 9.00 35.35
N LYS A 203 -12.86 8.02 34.50
CA LYS A 203 -12.56 6.66 34.95
C LYS A 203 -11.42 6.64 35.99
N LEU A 204 -10.30 7.29 35.69
CA LEU A 204 -9.11 7.30 36.56
C LEU A 204 -9.37 8.01 37.90
N PHE A 205 -10.11 9.11 37.89
CA PHE A 205 -10.49 9.79 39.13
C PHE A 205 -11.58 9.05 39.90
N ASN A 206 -12.49 8.34 39.24
CA ASN A 206 -13.44 7.43 39.91
C ASN A 206 -12.72 6.26 40.59
N GLU A 207 -11.74 5.65 39.93
CA GLU A 207 -10.94 4.57 40.50
C GLU A 207 -10.10 5.04 41.71
N TRP A 208 -9.72 6.33 41.75
CA TRP A 208 -8.92 6.87 42.85
C TRP A 208 -9.76 7.49 43.97
N LEU A 209 -10.60 8.48 43.66
CA LEU A 209 -11.37 9.28 44.63
C LEU A 209 -12.86 8.92 44.69
N GLY A 210 -13.33 7.96 43.88
CA GLY A 210 -14.75 7.57 43.83
C GLY A 210 -15.18 6.59 44.92
N SER A 211 -14.25 6.08 45.73
CA SER A 211 -14.55 5.20 46.87
C SER A 211 -14.08 5.83 48.19
N SER A 212 -14.61 5.34 49.32
CA SER A 212 -14.22 5.79 50.67
C SER A 212 -12.77 5.42 51.04
N ASP A 213 -12.12 4.52 50.29
CA ASP A 213 -10.73 4.12 50.48
C ASP A 213 -9.84 4.68 49.35
N SER A 214 -9.68 6.01 49.36
CA SER A 214 -8.99 6.77 48.31
C SER A 214 -7.51 7.07 48.62
N LYS A 215 -7.07 6.61 49.79
CA LYS A 215 -5.77 6.94 50.36
C LYS A 215 -4.63 6.26 49.61
N LEU A 216 -3.58 7.02 49.33
CA LEU A 216 -2.38 6.49 48.70
C LEU A 216 -1.41 5.87 49.73
N PRO A 217 -0.67 4.80 49.36
CA PRO A 217 0.33 4.20 50.25
C PRO A 217 1.38 5.20 50.73
N GLY A 218 1.65 5.22 52.03
CA GLY A 218 2.68 6.08 52.65
C GLY A 218 2.19 7.41 53.22
N VAL A 219 0.90 7.72 53.12
CA VAL A 219 0.26 8.91 53.75
C VAL A 219 -0.37 8.52 55.10
N GLY A 220 -0.50 9.41 56.08
CA GLY A 220 -1.31 9.16 57.29
C GLY A 220 -2.82 9.17 57.02
N ASP A 221 -3.65 8.49 57.83
CA ASP A 221 -5.12 8.58 57.65
C ASP A 221 -5.62 9.99 57.95
N ASP A 222 -5.19 10.57 59.07
CA ASP A 222 -5.57 11.93 59.48
C ASP A 222 -5.06 12.98 58.48
N GLU A 223 -3.83 12.82 57.99
CA GLU A 223 -3.20 13.70 56.99
C GLU A 223 -3.95 13.68 55.65
N TRP A 224 -4.38 12.49 55.21
CA TRP A 224 -5.18 12.33 53.99
C TRP A 224 -6.57 12.95 54.12
N GLN A 225 -7.24 12.73 55.26
CA GLN A 225 -8.55 13.31 55.52
C GLN A 225 -8.48 14.84 55.59
N GLU A 226 -7.51 15.40 56.31
CA GLU A 226 -7.33 16.86 56.40
C GLU A 226 -7.09 17.48 55.01
N TYR A 227 -6.28 16.83 54.17
CA TYR A 227 -6.03 17.30 52.80
C TYR A 227 -7.29 17.26 51.93
N ILE A 228 -8.03 16.15 51.94
CA ILE A 228 -9.26 16.03 51.15
C ILE A 228 -10.34 16.97 51.66
N GLU A 229 -10.53 17.12 52.97
CA GLU A 229 -11.46 18.09 53.56
C GLU A 229 -11.09 19.52 53.17
N GLN A 230 -9.81 19.87 53.14
CA GLN A 230 -9.35 21.17 52.67
C GLN A 230 -9.71 21.39 51.19
N VAL A 231 -9.50 20.39 50.34
CA VAL A 231 -9.85 20.44 48.92
C VAL A 231 -11.36 20.58 48.74
N GLU A 232 -12.15 19.75 49.44
CA GLU A 232 -13.61 19.77 49.40
C GLU A 232 -14.21 21.04 49.99
N SER A 233 -13.56 21.68 50.97
CA SER A 233 -14.01 22.97 51.51
C SER A 233 -13.98 24.11 50.48
N ASN A 234 -13.12 23.99 49.46
CA ASN A 234 -13.04 24.91 48.33
C ASN A 234 -13.99 24.51 47.18
N LEU A 235 -14.69 23.38 47.31
CA LEU A 235 -15.64 22.84 46.34
C LEU A 235 -17.07 22.90 46.90
N VAL A 236 -18.06 22.99 46.01
CA VAL A 236 -19.49 23.01 46.40
C VAL A 236 -20.03 21.58 46.64
N LYS A 237 -19.28 20.55 46.24
CA LYS A 237 -19.66 19.13 46.23
C LYS A 237 -18.48 18.26 46.65
N SER A 238 -18.76 17.10 47.22
CA SER A 238 -17.74 16.09 47.54
C SER A 238 -17.21 15.39 46.28
N TRP A 239 -16.07 14.72 46.39
CA TRP A 239 -15.47 13.99 45.26
C TRP A 239 -16.40 12.95 44.62
N PRO A 240 -17.10 12.07 45.38
CA PRO A 240 -18.07 11.14 44.81
C PRO A 240 -19.17 11.86 44.01
N GLU A 241 -19.68 12.99 44.51
CA GLU A 241 -20.71 13.76 43.83
C GLU A 241 -20.19 14.45 42.55
N ILE A 242 -18.94 14.91 42.55
CA ILE A 242 -18.29 15.49 41.36
C ILE A 242 -18.15 14.43 40.26
N ILE A 243 -17.74 13.23 40.64
CA ILE A 243 -17.52 12.10 39.72
C ILE A 243 -18.87 11.60 39.16
N ASP A 244 -19.88 11.43 40.01
CA ASP A 244 -21.22 10.98 39.61
C ASP A 244 -21.92 11.98 38.67
N ASN A 245 -21.61 13.27 38.76
CA ASN A 245 -22.21 14.30 37.92
C ASN A 245 -21.80 14.17 36.44
N LYS A 246 -20.68 13.49 36.13
CA LYS A 246 -20.10 13.36 34.78
C LYS A 246 -19.93 14.70 34.03
N ASN A 247 -19.77 15.81 34.76
CA ASN A 247 -19.59 17.14 34.19
C ASN A 247 -18.11 17.53 34.19
N SER A 248 -17.51 17.60 33.00
CA SER A 248 -16.06 17.83 32.85
C SER A 248 -15.59 19.16 33.43
N SER A 249 -16.43 20.20 33.42
CA SER A 249 -16.06 21.51 34.00
C SER A 249 -15.91 21.45 35.52
N ILE A 250 -16.80 20.71 36.18
CA ILE A 250 -16.76 20.51 37.64
C ILE A 250 -15.56 19.64 38.02
N LEU A 251 -15.29 18.57 37.26
CA LEU A 251 -14.12 17.73 37.51
C LEU A 251 -12.80 18.50 37.34
N LEU A 252 -12.66 19.31 36.29
CA LEU A 252 -11.47 20.12 36.06
C LEU A 252 -11.26 21.17 37.16
N GLU A 253 -12.34 21.76 37.68
CA GLU A 253 -12.25 22.66 38.84
C GLU A 253 -11.83 21.89 40.10
N GLY A 254 -12.36 20.68 40.33
CA GLY A 254 -11.89 19.80 41.40
C GLY A 254 -10.40 19.52 41.30
N ILE A 255 -9.91 19.17 40.10
CA ILE A 255 -8.49 18.93 39.84
C ILE A 255 -7.66 20.18 40.13
N ARG A 256 -8.14 21.35 39.70
CA ARG A 256 -7.48 22.64 39.99
C ARG A 256 -7.36 22.87 41.50
N GLN A 257 -8.41 22.58 42.28
CA GLN A 257 -8.37 22.71 43.74
C GLN A 257 -7.44 21.70 44.41
N LEU A 258 -7.32 20.47 43.89
CA LEU A 258 -6.28 19.52 44.32
C LEU A 258 -4.91 20.14 44.12
N GLU A 259 -4.60 20.62 42.92
CA GLU A 259 -3.28 21.18 42.60
C GLU A 259 -2.93 22.41 43.44
N ILE A 260 -3.89 23.33 43.63
CA ILE A 260 -3.69 24.53 44.46
C ILE A 260 -3.44 24.13 45.92
N SER A 261 -4.27 23.24 46.47
CA SER A 261 -4.13 22.79 47.86
C SER A 261 -2.81 22.07 48.07
N LEU A 262 -2.42 21.23 47.11
CA LEU A 262 -1.12 20.54 47.10
C LEU A 262 0.06 21.52 47.05
N GLY A 263 -0.06 22.59 46.26
CA GLY A 263 0.95 23.65 46.14
C GLY A 263 1.18 24.45 47.43
N THR A 264 0.22 24.43 48.38
CA THR A 264 0.41 25.03 49.72
C THR A 264 1.11 24.10 50.72
N ARG A 265 1.34 22.83 50.34
CA ARG A 265 1.85 21.75 51.18
C ARG A 265 3.17 21.17 50.66
N LEU A 266 4.05 21.99 50.07
CA LEU A 266 5.29 21.53 49.44
C LEU A 266 6.23 20.74 50.37
N ASP A 267 6.19 21.03 51.67
CA ASP A 267 7.02 20.38 52.70
C ASP A 267 6.34 19.17 53.37
N ASP A 268 5.08 18.86 53.00
CA ASP A 268 4.25 17.82 53.61
C ASP A 268 4.53 16.45 52.93
N PRO A 269 4.63 15.31 53.67
CA PRO A 269 4.85 13.99 53.09
C PRO A 269 3.81 13.55 52.05
N ILE A 270 2.60 14.10 52.10
CA ILE A 270 1.55 13.92 51.09
C ILE A 270 1.94 14.45 49.70
N TYR A 271 2.75 15.50 49.61
CA TYR A 271 3.10 16.17 48.35
C TYR A 271 3.69 15.22 47.29
N PRO A 272 4.81 14.52 47.56
CA PRO A 272 5.43 13.65 46.56
C PRO A 272 4.52 12.48 46.13
N VAL A 273 3.67 11.99 47.04
CA VAL A 273 2.79 10.83 46.77
C VAL A 273 1.62 11.25 45.86
N VAL A 274 0.93 12.34 46.19
CA VAL A 274 -0.19 12.85 45.40
C VAL A 274 0.29 13.43 44.07
N SER A 275 1.40 14.18 44.07
CA SER A 275 2.01 14.70 42.85
C SER A 275 2.37 13.57 41.88
N LYS A 276 2.93 12.46 42.38
CA LYS A 276 3.22 11.28 41.58
C LYS A 276 1.94 10.68 40.97
N LYS A 277 0.88 10.52 41.77
CA LYS A 277 -0.41 9.98 41.29
C LYS A 277 -1.06 10.87 40.23
N LEU A 278 -1.06 12.20 40.42
CA LEU A 278 -1.55 13.15 39.42
C LEU A 278 -0.74 13.08 38.12
N ASN A 279 0.58 13.03 38.21
CA ASN A 279 1.45 12.86 37.04
C ASN A 279 1.21 11.52 36.32
N GLU A 280 0.94 10.43 37.04
CA GLU A 280 0.55 9.15 36.45
C GLU A 280 -0.79 9.25 35.69
N ILE A 281 -1.77 9.96 36.24
CA ILE A 281 -3.06 10.20 35.58
C ILE A 281 -2.87 11.05 34.31
N TYR A 282 -2.15 12.19 34.41
CA TYR A 282 -1.87 13.05 33.26
C TYR A 282 -1.08 12.34 32.17
N ARG A 283 -0.12 11.50 32.56
CA ARG A 283 0.63 10.68 31.59
C ARG A 283 -0.28 9.72 30.84
N GLN A 284 -1.17 9.00 31.53
CA GLN A 284 -2.12 8.10 30.87
C GLN A 284 -3.09 8.88 29.97
N LEU A 285 -3.59 10.02 30.45
CA LEU A 285 -4.50 10.89 29.72
C LEU A 285 -3.90 11.42 28.40
N PHE A 286 -2.69 11.98 28.47
CA PHE A 286 -2.05 12.58 27.29
C PHE A 286 -1.39 11.56 26.36
N GLN A 287 -1.28 10.30 26.79
CA GLN A 287 -0.89 9.18 25.92
C GLN A 287 -2.08 8.55 25.19
N LEU A 288 -3.31 8.95 25.51
CA LEU A 288 -4.49 8.50 24.77
C LEU A 288 -4.56 9.25 23.42
N PRO A 289 -4.62 8.54 22.28
CA PRO A 289 -4.72 9.19 20.98
C PRO A 289 -6.07 9.92 20.85
N PRO A 290 -6.09 11.24 20.58
CA PRO A 290 -7.33 12.00 20.52
C PRO A 290 -7.99 11.87 19.14
N LEU A 291 -8.46 10.67 18.81
CA LEU A 291 -9.02 10.32 17.50
C LEU A 291 -10.09 11.31 17.05
N GLN A 292 -11.05 11.64 17.92
CA GLN A 292 -12.11 12.58 17.60
C GLN A 292 -11.63 14.00 17.27
N LYS A 293 -10.56 14.50 17.93
CA LYS A 293 -10.00 15.83 17.60
C LYS A 293 -9.40 15.87 16.21
N GLU A 294 -8.83 14.74 15.79
CA GLU A 294 -8.28 14.56 14.44
C GLU A 294 -9.33 14.09 13.42
N ARG A 295 -10.60 14.00 13.84
CA ARG A 295 -11.73 13.57 13.02
C ARG A 295 -11.62 12.15 12.49
N ILE A 296 -10.95 11.29 13.27
CA ILE A 296 -10.71 9.90 12.96
C ILE A 296 -11.76 9.04 13.68
N VAL A 297 -12.45 8.20 12.92
CA VAL A 297 -13.51 7.33 13.41
C VAL A 297 -13.17 5.87 13.15
N LEU A 298 -13.26 5.05 14.20
CA LEU A 298 -13.13 3.60 14.10
C LEU A 298 -14.47 3.01 13.68
N ALA A 299 -14.50 2.30 12.55
CA ALA A 299 -15.73 1.70 12.04
C ALA A 299 -16.05 0.39 12.79
N LYS A 300 -17.25 0.28 13.36
CA LYS A 300 -17.75 -0.94 14.00
C LYS A 300 -18.61 -1.72 13.01
N ILE A 301 -17.99 -2.65 12.29
CA ILE A 301 -18.53 -3.23 11.05
C ILE A 301 -18.92 -4.70 11.14
N ASP A 302 -18.56 -5.43 12.20
CA ASP A 302 -19.06 -6.80 12.41
C ASP A 302 -20.53 -6.75 12.89
N LYS A 303 -21.41 -7.46 12.17
CA LYS A 303 -22.85 -7.49 12.46
C LYS A 303 -23.19 -8.25 13.74
N ASN A 304 -22.44 -9.31 14.05
CA ASN A 304 -22.66 -10.16 15.22
C ASN A 304 -21.95 -9.59 16.46
N LEU A 305 -20.88 -8.84 16.25
CA LEU A 305 -20.11 -8.16 17.30
C LEU A 305 -20.14 -6.64 17.10
N PRO A 306 -21.30 -5.97 17.24
CA PRO A 306 -21.49 -4.56 16.86
C PRO A 306 -20.70 -3.55 17.70
N GLN A 307 -20.07 -4.00 18.79
CA GLN A 307 -19.16 -3.18 19.60
C GLN A 307 -17.70 -3.33 19.19
N ASP A 308 -17.37 -4.37 18.44
CA ASP A 308 -16.01 -4.65 18.01
C ASP A 308 -15.62 -3.76 16.82
N THR A 309 -14.35 -3.39 16.80
CA THR A 309 -13.71 -2.58 15.76
C THR A 309 -12.91 -3.44 14.78
N GLN A 310 -12.72 -4.73 15.12
CA GLN A 310 -12.13 -5.74 14.27
C GLN A 310 -13.23 -6.60 13.64
N ILE A 311 -12.96 -7.09 12.43
CA ILE A 311 -13.82 -8.07 11.74
C ILE A 311 -12.95 -9.25 11.29
N THR A 312 -13.40 -10.48 11.54
CA THR A 312 -12.72 -11.68 11.06
C THR A 312 -12.60 -11.63 9.53
N SER A 313 -11.44 -11.99 8.99
CA SER A 313 -11.16 -11.93 7.56
C SER A 313 -11.76 -13.07 6.73
N GLU A 314 -12.54 -13.95 7.37
CA GLU A 314 -13.23 -15.09 6.76
C GLU A 314 -14.38 -14.63 5.88
N LEU A 315 -14.57 -15.30 4.74
CA LEU A 315 -15.54 -14.97 3.71
C LEU A 315 -16.50 -16.11 3.41
N GLU A 316 -17.74 -15.73 3.13
CA GLU A 316 -18.76 -16.58 2.53
C GLU A 316 -19.19 -15.99 1.20
N LEU A 317 -19.08 -16.74 0.11
CA LEU A 317 -19.65 -16.38 -1.18
C LEU A 317 -21.18 -16.48 -1.13
N VAL A 318 -21.84 -15.36 -1.41
CA VAL A 318 -23.31 -15.24 -1.45
C VAL A 318 -23.85 -14.91 -2.83
N GLY A 319 -23.00 -14.46 -3.77
CA GLY A 319 -23.38 -14.21 -5.16
C GLY A 319 -22.20 -14.28 -6.12
N VAL A 320 -22.43 -14.82 -7.32
CA VAL A 320 -21.42 -14.96 -8.39
C VAL A 320 -21.88 -14.42 -9.75
N ASN A 321 -23.05 -13.78 -9.80
CA ASN A 321 -23.62 -13.25 -11.04
C ASN A 321 -23.26 -11.77 -11.16
N GLY A 322 -22.23 -11.45 -11.95
CA GLY A 322 -21.67 -10.10 -12.04
C GLY A 322 -20.42 -9.96 -11.17
N PHE A 323 -20.31 -8.89 -10.39
CA PHE A 323 -19.27 -8.81 -9.36
C PHE A 323 -19.55 -9.85 -8.28
N LEU A 324 -18.51 -10.53 -7.82
CA LEU A 324 -18.62 -11.43 -6.67
C LEU A 324 -19.16 -10.67 -5.45
N GLU A 325 -20.07 -11.32 -4.74
CA GLU A 325 -20.67 -10.82 -3.50
C GLU A 325 -20.33 -11.78 -2.37
N VAL A 326 -19.86 -11.19 -1.26
CA VAL A 326 -19.40 -11.92 -0.07
C VAL A 326 -20.01 -11.35 1.19
N GLU A 327 -20.28 -12.23 2.15
CA GLU A 327 -20.36 -11.86 3.57
C GLU A 327 -19.02 -12.10 4.25
N MET A 328 -18.72 -11.29 5.27
CA MET A 328 -17.44 -11.30 5.98
C MET A 328 -17.68 -11.23 7.49
N GLY A 329 -16.73 -11.74 8.26
CA GLY A 329 -16.72 -11.64 9.73
C GLY A 329 -17.27 -12.88 10.42
N GLU A 330 -17.73 -12.70 11.65
CA GLU A 330 -18.17 -13.80 12.51
C GLU A 330 -19.34 -14.60 11.91
N ILE A 331 -20.16 -13.95 11.08
CA ILE A 331 -21.28 -14.58 10.39
C ILE A 331 -20.82 -15.65 9.38
N ALA A 332 -19.83 -15.34 8.54
CA ALA A 332 -19.29 -16.27 7.55
C ALA A 332 -18.66 -17.49 8.25
N ARG A 333 -17.93 -17.25 9.34
CA ARG A 333 -17.34 -18.30 10.17
C ARG A 333 -18.38 -19.25 10.76
N ASN A 334 -19.42 -18.72 11.37
CA ASN A 334 -20.49 -19.52 11.96
C ASN A 334 -21.26 -20.30 10.89
N ASN A 335 -21.49 -19.70 9.73
CA ASN A 335 -22.15 -20.36 8.61
C ASN A 335 -21.31 -21.52 8.04
N ARG A 336 -19.98 -21.40 7.97
CA ARG A 336 -19.10 -22.52 7.58
C ARG A 336 -19.20 -23.67 8.56
N LEU A 337 -19.12 -23.40 9.86
CA LEU A 337 -19.21 -24.42 10.90
C LEU A 337 -20.57 -25.14 10.87
N ALA A 338 -21.65 -24.38 10.69
CA ALA A 338 -22.99 -24.95 10.52
C ALA A 338 -23.07 -25.84 9.27
N ALA A 339 -22.54 -25.38 8.13
CA ALA A 339 -22.51 -26.17 6.89
C ALA A 339 -21.74 -27.49 7.05
N MET A 340 -20.59 -27.47 7.71
CA MET A 340 -19.80 -28.69 7.98
C MET A 340 -20.52 -29.68 8.91
N SER A 341 -21.40 -29.20 9.80
CA SER A 341 -22.12 -30.09 10.73
C SER A 341 -23.29 -30.85 10.10
N GLN A 342 -23.87 -30.37 8.99
CA GLN A 342 -25.07 -30.94 8.38
C GLN A 342 -24.87 -32.32 7.72
N GLU A 343 -23.62 -32.68 7.39
CA GLU A 343 -23.29 -34.00 6.83
C GLU A 343 -23.45 -35.14 7.85
N THR A 344 -23.39 -34.83 9.15
CA THR A 344 -23.38 -35.85 10.21
C THR A 344 -24.74 -36.50 10.50
N THR A 345 -25.79 -36.17 9.76
CA THR A 345 -27.17 -36.63 10.03
C THR A 345 -27.83 -37.52 8.98
N ASP A 346 -27.28 -37.68 7.77
CA ASP A 346 -27.89 -38.48 6.68
C ASP A 346 -26.96 -39.62 6.21
N GLU A 347 -27.04 -40.78 6.87
CA GLU A 347 -26.23 -41.98 6.59
C GLU A 347 -26.54 -42.68 5.24
N ASN A 348 -27.45 -42.15 4.41
CA ASN A 348 -27.99 -42.84 3.22
C ASN A 348 -27.62 -42.22 1.85
N GLN A 349 -26.62 -41.34 1.76
CA GLN A 349 -26.21 -40.77 0.47
C GLN A 349 -24.92 -41.44 -0.07
N GLU A 350 -25.02 -42.00 -1.29
CA GLU A 350 -23.94 -42.63 -2.07
C GLU A 350 -22.67 -41.76 -2.19
N ASP A 351 -21.50 -42.38 -2.29
CA ASP A 351 -20.17 -41.74 -2.29
C ASP A 351 -19.98 -40.58 -3.30
N GLU A 352 -20.67 -40.59 -4.46
CA GLU A 352 -20.63 -39.49 -5.45
C GLU A 352 -21.21 -38.16 -4.93
N ASN A 353 -22.13 -38.21 -3.95
CA ASN A 353 -22.72 -37.00 -3.35
C ASN A 353 -21.83 -36.34 -2.29
N GLN A 354 -20.94 -37.10 -1.64
CA GLN A 354 -20.08 -36.60 -0.55
C GLN A 354 -18.92 -35.74 -1.06
N GLU A 355 -18.22 -36.16 -2.13
CA GLU A 355 -17.15 -35.34 -2.71
C GLU A 355 -17.72 -33.99 -3.22
N THR A 356 -18.92 -34.06 -3.81
CA THR A 356 -19.67 -32.88 -4.26
C THR A 356 -20.09 -31.98 -3.10
N PHE A 357 -20.43 -32.53 -1.93
CA PHE A 357 -20.73 -31.76 -0.72
C PHE A 357 -19.53 -30.98 -0.20
N TRP A 358 -18.37 -31.63 -0.03
CA TRP A 358 -17.15 -30.96 0.42
C TRP A 358 -16.65 -29.92 -0.58
N ARG A 359 -16.74 -30.23 -1.88
CA ARG A 359 -16.51 -29.25 -2.95
C ARG A 359 -17.39 -28.01 -2.79
N LYS A 360 -18.67 -28.14 -2.45
CA LYS A 360 -19.57 -26.98 -2.20
C LYS A 360 -19.09 -26.13 -1.03
N ILE A 361 -18.64 -26.74 0.07
CA ILE A 361 -18.16 -26.00 1.24
C ILE A 361 -16.90 -25.20 0.92
N GLU A 362 -15.88 -25.83 0.34
CA GLU A 362 -14.62 -25.15 -0.06
C GLU A 362 -14.85 -24.10 -1.15
N SER A 363 -15.80 -24.34 -2.04
CA SER A 363 -16.19 -23.37 -3.05
C SER A 363 -16.80 -22.13 -2.42
N LYS A 364 -17.58 -22.29 -1.35
CA LYS A 364 -18.40 -21.24 -0.75
C LYS A 364 -17.64 -20.44 0.31
N PHE A 365 -16.84 -21.10 1.15
CA PHE A 365 -16.19 -20.47 2.29
C PHE A 365 -14.68 -20.35 2.06
N HIS A 366 -14.17 -19.14 2.26
CA HIS A 366 -12.75 -18.82 2.09
C HIS A 366 -12.22 -18.17 3.37
N HIS A 367 -10.93 -18.33 3.67
CA HIS A 367 -10.30 -17.62 4.77
C HIS A 367 -10.06 -16.15 4.40
N SER A 368 -8.86 -15.62 4.63
CA SER A 368 -8.51 -14.28 4.18
C SER A 368 -8.00 -14.26 2.73
N PRO A 369 -8.58 -13.42 1.86
CA PRO A 369 -8.01 -13.14 0.55
C PRO A 369 -6.63 -12.50 0.57
N LYS A 370 -6.14 -11.99 1.71
CA LYS A 370 -4.77 -11.46 1.83
C LYS A 370 -3.75 -12.51 1.41
N ARG A 371 -4.05 -13.80 1.64
CA ARG A 371 -3.25 -14.96 1.21
C ARG A 371 -3.08 -15.05 -0.30
N TYR A 372 -4.01 -14.48 -1.07
CA TYR A 372 -3.99 -14.54 -2.52
C TYR A 372 -3.32 -13.31 -3.15
N LEU A 373 -3.01 -12.26 -2.37
CA LEU A 373 -2.36 -11.05 -2.89
C LEU A 373 -1.00 -11.35 -3.54
N ASN A 374 -0.29 -12.36 -3.04
CA ASN A 374 1.01 -12.77 -3.56
C ASN A 374 0.94 -14.03 -4.44
N LYS A 375 -0.23 -14.67 -4.59
CA LYS A 375 -0.34 -15.82 -5.50
C LYS A 375 -0.48 -15.33 -6.93
N THR A 376 0.60 -15.37 -7.71
CA THR A 376 0.55 -15.19 -9.17
C THR A 376 1.53 -16.09 -9.91
N ARG A 377 1.04 -16.64 -11.03
CA ARG A 377 1.77 -17.28 -12.15
C ARG A 377 2.80 -18.35 -11.78
N LYS A 378 2.37 -19.61 -11.83
CA LYS A 378 3.20 -20.65 -12.47
C LYS A 378 2.84 -20.72 -13.95
N LYS A 379 3.82 -20.89 -14.82
CA LYS A 379 3.58 -21.10 -16.25
C LYS A 379 2.76 -22.38 -16.48
N GLY A 380 1.47 -22.23 -16.78
CA GLY A 380 0.55 -23.33 -17.10
C GLY A 380 -0.56 -23.61 -16.06
N GLU A 381 -0.58 -22.91 -14.92
CA GLU A 381 -1.70 -22.98 -13.96
C GLU A 381 -2.65 -21.78 -14.16
N GLU A 382 -3.97 -22.01 -14.08
CA GLU A 382 -4.96 -20.93 -14.15
C GLU A 382 -5.04 -20.18 -12.81
N ASP A 383 -5.10 -18.84 -12.82
CA ASP A 383 -5.36 -17.97 -11.66
C ASP A 383 -6.82 -18.10 -11.13
N LYS A 384 -7.41 -19.27 -11.28
CA LYS A 384 -8.83 -19.55 -11.10
C LYS A 384 -9.04 -20.54 -9.97
N ILE A 385 -9.97 -20.20 -9.09
CA ILE A 385 -10.57 -21.11 -8.13
C ILE A 385 -11.79 -21.73 -8.81
N LYS A 386 -11.80 -23.06 -8.87
CA LYS A 386 -13.00 -23.81 -9.24
C LYS A 386 -13.98 -23.74 -8.08
N ILE A 387 -15.14 -23.14 -8.33
CA ILE A 387 -16.24 -23.06 -7.40
C ILE A 387 -17.45 -23.83 -7.93
N TYR A 388 -18.22 -24.43 -7.03
CA TYR A 388 -19.51 -25.03 -7.31
C TYR A 388 -20.63 -24.06 -6.90
N TRP A 389 -21.39 -23.56 -7.88
CA TRP A 389 -22.46 -22.58 -7.64
C TRP A 389 -23.74 -22.97 -8.37
N GLN A 390 -24.86 -23.08 -7.64
CA GLN A 390 -26.19 -23.41 -8.20
C GLN A 390 -26.22 -24.68 -9.08
N GLY A 391 -25.37 -25.67 -8.79
CA GLY A 391 -25.35 -26.93 -9.52
C GLY A 391 -24.29 -27.01 -10.63
N GLU A 392 -23.60 -25.90 -10.92
CA GLU A 392 -22.60 -25.82 -11.99
C GLU A 392 -21.21 -25.47 -11.45
N GLU A 393 -20.17 -26.03 -12.07
CA GLU A 393 -18.80 -25.59 -11.84
C GLU A 393 -18.54 -24.28 -12.58
N LYS A 394 -18.03 -23.28 -11.85
CA LYS A 394 -17.58 -22.00 -12.37
C LYS A 394 -16.15 -21.75 -11.94
N ASN A 395 -15.44 -20.95 -12.72
CA ASN A 395 -14.12 -20.47 -12.36
C ASN A 395 -14.22 -19.00 -11.95
N ILE A 396 -13.66 -18.67 -10.80
CA ILE A 396 -13.48 -17.29 -10.34
C ILE A 396 -12.00 -17.00 -10.15
N GLU A 397 -11.55 -15.78 -10.36
CA GLU A 397 -10.18 -15.41 -10.10
C GLU A 397 -9.94 -15.09 -8.61
N TYR A 398 -8.71 -15.32 -8.14
CA TYR A 398 -8.27 -14.79 -6.85
C TYR A 398 -8.47 -13.26 -6.72
N SER A 399 -8.30 -12.54 -7.84
CA SER A 399 -8.54 -11.09 -7.96
C SER A 399 -9.96 -10.74 -7.55
N GLU A 400 -10.94 -11.54 -7.97
CA GLU A 400 -12.36 -11.27 -7.75
C GLU A 400 -12.72 -11.45 -6.26
N LEU A 401 -12.11 -12.41 -5.56
CA LEU A 401 -12.30 -12.57 -4.11
C LEU A 401 -11.74 -11.39 -3.32
N ILE A 402 -10.55 -10.91 -3.67
CA ILE A 402 -9.93 -9.73 -3.05
C ILE A 402 -10.83 -8.51 -3.28
N GLN A 403 -11.30 -8.33 -4.51
CA GLN A 403 -12.19 -7.23 -4.87
C GLN A 403 -13.52 -7.30 -4.11
N ALA A 404 -14.14 -8.48 -3.99
CA ALA A 404 -15.38 -8.66 -3.26
C ALA A 404 -15.23 -8.35 -1.76
N ALA A 405 -14.12 -8.78 -1.14
CA ALA A 405 -13.84 -8.49 0.26
C ALA A 405 -13.65 -6.99 0.52
N MET A 406 -12.88 -6.32 -0.32
CA MET A 406 -12.68 -4.86 -0.24
C MET A 406 -14.00 -4.12 -0.43
N LYS A 407 -14.81 -4.53 -1.42
CA LYS A 407 -16.16 -3.97 -1.64
C LYS A 407 -17.04 -4.14 -0.40
N CYS A 408 -17.05 -5.32 0.20
CA CYS A 408 -17.80 -5.62 1.41
C CYS A 408 -17.39 -4.71 2.58
N LEU A 409 -16.08 -4.52 2.82
CA LEU A 409 -15.57 -3.62 3.87
C LEU A 409 -15.98 -2.16 3.65
N ILE A 410 -15.92 -1.67 2.40
CA ILE A 410 -16.38 -0.32 2.04
C ILE A 410 -17.88 -0.18 2.33
N GLU A 411 -18.69 -1.13 1.88
CA GLU A 411 -20.14 -1.12 2.06
C GLU A 411 -20.55 -1.25 3.53
N LEU A 412 -19.88 -2.09 4.32
CA LEU A 412 -20.12 -2.20 5.76
C LEU A 412 -19.81 -0.87 6.48
N THR A 413 -18.74 -0.17 6.07
CA THR A 413 -18.36 1.13 6.63
C THR A 413 -19.38 2.21 6.27
N GLU A 414 -19.84 2.24 5.03
CA GLU A 414 -20.93 3.12 4.61
C GLU A 414 -22.23 2.83 5.38
N ASN A 415 -22.58 1.55 5.54
CA ASN A 415 -23.75 1.14 6.31
C ASN A 415 -23.63 1.55 7.77
N PHE A 416 -22.46 1.40 8.40
CA PHE A 416 -22.18 1.89 9.75
C PHE A 416 -22.44 3.40 9.86
N LYS A 417 -21.93 4.19 8.91
CA LYS A 417 -22.12 5.64 8.85
C LYS A 417 -23.59 6.04 8.64
N ASP A 418 -24.30 5.29 7.79
CA ASP A 418 -25.66 5.60 7.36
C ASP A 418 -26.74 5.13 8.37
N LYS A 419 -26.36 4.43 9.46
CA LYS A 419 -27.27 4.08 10.56
C LYS A 419 -27.94 5.34 11.15
N PRO A 420 -29.23 5.29 11.57
CA PRO A 420 -29.96 6.47 12.06
C PRO A 420 -29.25 7.26 13.17
N GLU A 421 -28.60 6.55 14.10
CA GLU A 421 -27.83 7.12 15.21
C GLU A 421 -26.56 7.87 14.75
N ASN A 422 -25.95 7.44 13.65
CA ASN A 422 -24.69 7.96 13.11
C ASN A 422 -24.89 9.02 12.02
N LYS A 423 -26.02 8.96 11.30
CA LYS A 423 -26.34 9.84 10.18
C LYS A 423 -26.38 11.34 10.53
N LYS A 424 -26.64 11.67 11.80
CA LYS A 424 -26.58 13.05 12.31
C LYS A 424 -25.16 13.50 12.67
N ARG A 425 -24.26 12.56 12.97
CA ARG A 425 -22.90 12.81 13.43
C ARG A 425 -21.92 12.96 12.26
N TYR A 426 -22.07 12.14 11.23
CA TYR A 426 -21.12 12.03 10.12
C TYR A 426 -21.63 12.65 8.82
N ASP A 427 -20.71 12.88 7.87
CA ASP A 427 -21.07 13.39 6.56
C ASP A 427 -21.88 12.38 5.73
N SER A 428 -22.79 12.93 4.95
CA SER A 428 -23.61 12.13 4.03
C SER A 428 -22.82 11.77 2.77
N GLY A 429 -23.31 10.79 2.01
CA GLY A 429 -22.69 10.40 0.74
C GLY A 429 -21.78 9.18 0.85
N LYS A 430 -21.19 8.82 -0.30
CA LYS A 430 -20.38 7.61 -0.51
C LYS A 430 -18.90 7.96 -0.63
N PHE A 431 -18.03 7.11 -0.10
CA PHE A 431 -16.59 7.36 -0.14
C PHE A 431 -16.07 7.18 -1.57
N TYR A 432 -15.37 8.19 -2.08
CA TYR A 432 -14.69 8.15 -3.38
C TYR A 432 -13.17 8.05 -3.24
N ARG A 433 -12.67 8.20 -2.01
CA ARG A 433 -11.25 8.09 -1.66
C ARG A 433 -11.03 6.92 -0.69
N VAL A 434 -10.14 6.01 -1.06
CA VAL A 434 -9.80 4.81 -0.27
C VAL A 434 -8.29 4.67 -0.16
N ILE A 435 -7.79 4.49 1.05
CA ILE A 435 -6.39 4.17 1.33
C ILE A 435 -6.31 2.68 1.64
N VAL A 436 -5.41 1.98 0.97
CA VAL A 436 -5.16 0.55 1.19
C VAL A 436 -3.74 0.35 1.68
N THR A 437 -3.61 -0.34 2.82
CA THR A 437 -2.31 -0.76 3.33
C THR A 437 -1.98 -2.17 2.82
N TYR A 438 -0.69 -2.51 2.86
CA TYR A 438 -0.17 -3.79 2.38
C TYR A 438 1.10 -4.16 3.17
N PRO A 439 1.50 -5.45 3.16
CA PRO A 439 2.76 -5.87 3.78
C PRO A 439 3.97 -5.15 3.19
N THR A 440 4.93 -4.78 4.04
CA THR A 440 6.14 -4.01 3.73
C THR A 440 6.94 -4.58 2.56
N VAL A 441 7.01 -5.91 2.48
CA VAL A 441 7.75 -6.64 1.45
C VAL A 441 6.90 -7.06 0.24
N SER A 442 5.63 -6.62 0.15
CA SER A 442 4.80 -6.86 -1.03
C SER A 442 5.42 -6.23 -2.27
N LYS A 443 5.48 -6.99 -3.37
CA LYS A 443 6.02 -6.51 -4.65
C LYS A 443 5.14 -5.42 -5.27
N PRO A 444 5.71 -4.52 -6.09
CA PRO A 444 4.95 -3.41 -6.65
C PRO A 444 3.78 -3.84 -7.54
N GLU A 445 3.91 -4.96 -8.26
CA GLU A 445 2.83 -5.52 -9.08
C GLU A 445 1.58 -5.85 -8.26
N ASN A 446 1.78 -6.40 -7.06
CA ASN A 446 0.68 -6.76 -6.14
C ASN A 446 0.00 -5.50 -5.59
N ARG A 447 0.78 -4.44 -5.32
CA ARG A 447 0.27 -3.13 -4.87
C ARG A 447 -0.58 -2.46 -5.95
N ARG A 448 -0.12 -2.48 -7.21
CA ARG A 448 -0.84 -1.94 -8.36
C ARG A 448 -2.12 -2.73 -8.64
N LYS A 449 -2.05 -4.06 -8.60
CA LYS A 449 -3.23 -4.93 -8.72
C LYS A 449 -4.27 -4.57 -7.66
N LEU A 450 -3.85 -4.36 -6.41
CA LEU A 450 -4.75 -3.95 -5.34
C LEU A 450 -5.41 -2.58 -5.62
N GLU A 451 -4.62 -1.60 -6.06
CA GLU A 451 -5.12 -0.27 -6.46
C GLU A 451 -6.14 -0.35 -7.60
N GLU A 452 -5.85 -1.13 -8.65
CA GLU A 452 -6.73 -1.36 -9.80
C GLU A 452 -8.05 -2.00 -9.35
N LEU A 453 -8.00 -3.05 -8.51
CA LEU A 453 -9.20 -3.74 -8.02
C LEU A 453 -10.10 -2.81 -7.23
N VAL A 454 -9.54 -1.95 -6.37
CA VAL A 454 -10.31 -0.98 -5.59
C VAL A 454 -10.82 0.16 -6.47
N SER A 455 -10.01 0.63 -7.43
CA SER A 455 -10.43 1.67 -8.37
C SER A 455 -11.65 1.23 -9.15
N GLN A 456 -11.68 -0.01 -9.65
CA GLN A 456 -12.84 -0.58 -10.34
C GLN A 456 -14.11 -0.59 -9.47
N ILE A 457 -13.99 -0.90 -8.17
CA ILE A 457 -15.14 -0.84 -7.23
C ILE A 457 -15.70 0.59 -7.17
N LEU A 458 -14.82 1.59 -7.03
CA LEU A 458 -15.22 2.99 -6.92
C LEU A 458 -15.77 3.53 -8.24
N GLU A 459 -15.13 3.23 -9.37
CA GLU A 459 -15.59 3.62 -10.71
C GLU A 459 -16.99 3.06 -11.00
N GLN A 460 -17.27 1.82 -10.59
CA GLN A 460 -18.60 1.24 -10.69
C GLN A 460 -19.62 2.01 -9.84
N LYS A 461 -19.24 2.43 -8.63
CA LYS A 461 -20.12 3.27 -7.79
C LYS A 461 -20.37 4.61 -8.48
N PHE A 462 -19.35 5.29 -9.00
CA PHE A 462 -19.42 6.66 -9.50
C PHE A 462 -19.62 6.81 -11.02
N THR A 463 -20.01 5.73 -11.73
CA THR A 463 -20.04 5.66 -13.21
C THR A 463 -20.82 6.80 -13.89
N ASP A 464 -21.88 7.31 -13.26
CA ASP A 464 -22.73 8.38 -13.80
C ASP A 464 -22.48 9.76 -13.13
N THR A 465 -21.26 9.99 -12.61
CA THR A 465 -20.90 11.23 -11.90
C THR A 465 -19.56 11.81 -12.37
N ASP A 466 -19.36 13.13 -12.18
CA ASP A 466 -18.07 13.79 -12.46
C ASP A 466 -17.03 13.59 -11.33
N VAL A 467 -17.28 12.66 -10.39
CA VAL A 467 -16.40 12.42 -9.25
C VAL A 467 -15.20 11.59 -9.71
N LYS A 468 -14.01 12.19 -9.67
CA LYS A 468 -12.75 11.46 -9.87
C LYS A 468 -12.45 10.61 -8.63
N VAL A 469 -12.44 9.29 -8.78
CA VAL A 469 -12.07 8.35 -7.72
C VAL A 469 -10.59 8.48 -7.38
N ASP A 470 -10.22 8.18 -6.14
CA ASP A 470 -8.85 8.35 -5.65
C ASP A 470 -8.46 7.18 -4.73
N VAL A 471 -7.62 6.28 -5.20
CA VAL A 471 -7.08 5.18 -4.40
C VAL A 471 -5.64 5.50 -4.03
N LYS A 472 -5.30 5.39 -2.74
CA LYS A 472 -3.97 5.68 -2.21
C LYS A 472 -3.30 4.42 -1.66
N LYS A 473 -2.02 4.24 -1.99
CA LYS A 473 -1.16 3.12 -1.57
C LYS A 473 0.16 3.62 -0.95
N ASP A 474 0.13 4.84 -0.41
CA ASP A 474 1.33 5.54 0.07
C ASP A 474 1.90 4.93 1.36
N PHE A 475 1.11 4.15 2.10
CA PHE A 475 1.49 3.62 3.41
C PHE A 475 1.44 2.10 3.43
N ASP A 476 2.60 1.46 3.66
CA ASP A 476 2.64 0.06 4.07
C ASP A 476 2.25 -0.11 5.56
N GLU A 477 2.11 -1.35 6.00
CA GLU A 477 1.64 -1.67 7.36
C GLU A 477 2.56 -1.12 8.47
N ALA A 478 3.89 -1.24 8.32
CA ALA A 478 4.84 -0.78 9.33
C ALA A 478 4.96 0.74 9.38
N ILE A 479 4.99 1.41 8.22
CA ILE A 479 5.01 2.87 8.12
C ILE A 479 3.73 3.47 8.70
N ALA A 480 2.57 2.89 8.38
CA ALA A 480 1.30 3.35 8.93
C ALA A 480 1.28 3.21 10.46
N ALA A 481 1.69 2.05 11.00
CA ALA A 481 1.81 1.87 12.45
C ALA A 481 2.77 2.89 13.08
N ALA A 482 3.92 3.17 12.44
CA ALA A 482 4.86 4.19 12.91
C ALA A 482 4.19 5.57 13.03
N ILE A 483 3.46 6.00 12.00
CA ILE A 483 2.74 7.27 11.98
C ILE A 483 1.77 7.37 13.17
N PHE A 484 1.01 6.30 13.46
CA PHE A 484 0.09 6.27 14.60
C PHE A 484 0.83 6.49 15.94
N TYR A 485 1.88 5.71 16.20
CA TYR A 485 2.60 5.78 17.47
C TYR A 485 3.35 7.09 17.65
N VAL A 486 3.93 7.63 16.57
CA VAL A 486 4.55 8.96 16.58
C VAL A 486 3.50 10.02 16.88
N TRP A 487 2.36 10.01 16.18
CA TRP A 487 1.26 10.94 16.44
C TRP A 487 0.76 10.86 17.88
N ARG A 488 0.58 9.65 18.43
CA ARG A 488 0.13 9.42 19.81
C ARG A 488 0.98 10.17 20.85
N GLU A 489 2.31 10.27 20.64
CA GLU A 489 3.20 10.99 21.57
C GLU A 489 2.97 12.51 21.59
N PHE A 490 2.43 13.08 20.51
CA PHE A 490 2.16 14.52 20.40
C PHE A 490 0.68 14.87 20.49
N GLY A 491 -0.21 13.94 20.15
CA GLY A 491 -1.63 14.21 19.91
C GLY A 491 -2.36 14.63 21.18
N GLY A 492 -2.13 13.94 22.30
CA GLY A 492 -2.90 14.19 23.53
C GLY A 492 -2.72 15.61 24.09
N ASN A 493 -1.48 16.12 24.09
CA ASN A 493 -1.15 17.53 24.29
C ASN A 493 0.16 17.85 23.55
N GLN A 494 0.06 18.69 22.52
CA GLN A 494 1.17 18.98 21.61
C GLN A 494 2.37 19.61 22.32
N THR A 495 2.15 20.56 23.24
CA THR A 495 3.24 21.27 23.93
C THR A 495 4.00 20.33 24.87
N ILE A 496 3.28 19.55 25.68
CA ILE A 496 3.89 18.55 26.58
C ILE A 496 4.59 17.46 25.76
N GLY A 497 3.97 16.99 24.69
CA GLY A 497 4.53 15.96 23.79
C GLY A 497 5.86 16.38 23.17
N ILE A 498 5.99 17.64 22.71
CA ILE A 498 7.25 18.18 22.16
C ILE A 498 8.36 18.18 23.22
N GLU A 499 8.08 18.66 24.42
CA GLU A 499 9.10 18.70 25.48
C GLU A 499 9.47 17.28 25.95
N ALA A 500 8.48 16.39 26.13
CA ALA A 500 8.72 14.98 26.42
C ALA A 500 9.58 14.31 25.33
N PHE A 501 9.31 14.59 24.05
CA PHE A 501 10.13 14.10 22.94
C PHE A 501 11.58 14.59 23.07
N LYS A 502 11.81 15.89 23.25
CA LYS A 502 13.15 16.49 23.35
C LYS A 502 13.98 15.93 24.49
N THR A 503 13.37 15.62 25.64
CA THR A 503 14.09 15.03 26.79
C THR A 503 14.68 13.64 26.50
N ARG A 504 14.16 12.96 25.48
CA ARG A 504 14.56 11.60 25.08
C ARG A 504 15.39 11.57 23.79
N CYS A 505 15.77 12.75 23.27
CA CYS A 505 16.51 12.88 22.02
C CYS A 505 18.01 13.10 22.26
N ARG A 506 18.79 12.65 21.29
CA ARG A 506 20.14 13.20 21.08
C ARG A 506 20.01 14.60 20.51
N ARG A 507 20.72 15.58 21.08
CA ARG A 507 20.67 16.99 20.65
C ARG A 507 21.95 17.38 19.95
N SER A 508 21.83 18.00 18.77
CA SER A 508 22.92 18.67 18.06
C SER A 508 22.47 20.07 17.63
N GLY A 509 22.97 21.11 18.30
CA GLY A 509 22.53 22.49 18.08
C GLY A 509 21.03 22.69 18.37
N GLN A 510 20.26 23.04 17.33
CA GLN A 510 18.80 23.23 17.36
C GLN A 510 18.03 22.03 16.76
N LYS A 511 18.69 20.87 16.66
CA LYS A 511 18.11 19.63 16.15
C LYS A 511 18.08 18.56 17.24
N TRP A 512 16.99 17.82 17.27
CA TRP A 512 16.79 16.68 18.17
C TRP A 512 16.51 15.45 17.33
N ALA A 513 17.27 14.37 17.56
CA ALA A 513 17.20 13.14 16.78
C ALA A 513 16.84 11.94 17.67
N GLN A 514 16.03 11.03 17.13
CA GLN A 514 15.79 9.68 17.67
C GLN A 514 15.71 8.66 16.54
N ASN A 515 16.27 7.47 16.76
CA ASN A 515 16.08 6.31 15.90
C ASN A 515 14.97 5.44 16.50
N LEU A 516 13.99 5.10 15.66
CA LEU A 516 12.79 4.36 16.01
C LEU A 516 12.67 3.12 15.14
N MET A 517 12.36 1.98 15.73
CA MET A 517 12.03 0.75 15.03
C MET A 517 10.58 0.36 15.31
N VAL A 518 9.81 0.06 14.26
CA VAL A 518 8.54 -0.65 14.37
C VAL A 518 8.77 -2.12 14.05
N LEU A 519 8.35 -2.99 14.96
CA LEU A 519 8.25 -4.44 14.79
C LEU A 519 6.77 -4.81 14.87
N ASP A 520 6.16 -5.04 13.71
CA ASP A 520 4.79 -5.54 13.61
C ASP A 520 4.82 -7.05 13.40
N ILE A 521 4.32 -7.82 14.37
CA ILE A 521 4.16 -9.27 14.25
C ILE A 521 2.66 -9.58 14.18
N GLY A 522 2.14 -9.63 12.96
CA GLY A 522 0.74 -9.85 12.66
C GLY A 522 0.31 -11.32 12.79
N GLY A 523 -0.90 -11.61 12.27
CA GLY A 523 -1.44 -12.96 12.22
C GLY A 523 -0.73 -13.87 11.22
N GLY A 524 -0.26 -13.34 10.08
CA GLY A 524 0.47 -14.12 9.06
C GLY A 524 1.75 -13.47 8.55
N THR A 525 1.93 -12.17 8.77
CA THR A 525 3.08 -11.40 8.28
C THR A 525 3.85 -10.77 9.43
N THR A 526 5.15 -10.59 9.22
CA THR A 526 6.01 -9.74 10.04
C THR A 526 6.46 -8.56 9.19
N ASP A 527 6.34 -7.35 9.71
CA ASP A 527 6.56 -6.09 9.00
C ASP A 527 7.42 -5.15 9.85
N LEU A 528 8.45 -4.55 9.23
CA LEU A 528 9.51 -3.81 9.92
C LEU A 528 9.81 -2.49 9.24
N ALA A 529 9.93 -1.42 10.04
CA ALA A 529 10.40 -0.11 9.58
C ALA A 529 11.35 0.53 10.59
N LEU A 530 12.55 0.89 10.14
CA LEU A 530 13.52 1.70 10.87
C LEU A 530 13.45 3.14 10.37
N ILE A 531 13.12 4.06 11.27
CA ILE A 531 12.85 5.47 10.98
C ILE A 531 13.73 6.35 11.86
N ARG A 532 14.35 7.37 11.27
CA ARG A 532 14.97 8.46 12.01
C ARG A 532 14.00 9.62 12.13
N LEU A 533 13.74 10.06 13.35
CA LEU A 533 12.92 11.23 13.64
C LEU A 533 13.83 12.44 13.89
N LEU A 534 13.71 13.48 13.07
CA LEU A 534 14.46 14.73 13.21
C LEU A 534 13.50 15.87 13.53
N LEU A 535 13.56 16.38 14.76
CA LEU A 535 12.83 17.59 15.16
C LEU A 535 13.74 18.81 15.05
N ARG A 536 13.29 19.84 14.35
CA ARG A 536 13.95 21.15 14.25
C ARG A 536 13.01 22.27 14.67
N ASN A 537 13.59 23.38 15.13
CA ASN A 537 12.87 24.60 15.46
C ASN A 537 13.08 25.61 14.32
N ASP A 538 12.03 25.81 13.52
CA ASP A 538 12.05 26.72 12.37
C ASP A 538 11.45 28.09 12.78
N SER A 539 11.97 29.18 12.21
CA SER A 539 11.45 30.54 12.46
C SER A 539 10.63 30.99 11.25
N PRO A 540 9.29 31.05 11.35
CA PRO A 540 8.44 31.55 10.26
C PRO A 540 8.46 33.08 10.12
N PHE A 541 9.08 33.79 11.06
CA PHE A 541 9.16 35.25 11.10
C PHE A 541 10.34 35.78 10.28
N ASP A 542 10.13 36.90 9.59
CA ASP A 542 11.20 37.62 8.89
C ASP A 542 12.15 38.31 9.87
N PRO A 543 13.41 38.58 9.46
CA PRO A 543 14.35 39.32 10.28
C PRO A 543 13.77 40.68 10.72
N GLY A 544 13.68 40.91 12.03
CA GLY A 544 13.14 42.14 12.61
C GLY A 544 11.61 42.17 12.79
N GLU A 545 10.86 41.15 12.35
CA GLU A 545 9.42 41.05 12.57
C GLU A 545 9.08 40.80 14.06
N ASP A 546 8.01 41.42 14.57
CA ASP A 546 7.53 41.24 15.94
C ASP A 546 7.01 39.81 16.19
N ARG A 547 7.56 39.19 17.24
CA ARG A 547 7.29 37.79 17.64
C ARG A 547 6.27 37.66 18.76
N GLY A 548 5.73 38.77 19.29
CA GLY A 548 4.79 38.74 20.40
C GLY A 548 5.36 38.01 21.63
N ALA A 549 4.58 37.08 22.20
CA ALA A 549 4.97 36.28 23.36
C ALA A 549 6.01 35.16 23.05
N GLY A 550 6.45 35.02 21.80
CA GLY A 550 7.62 34.19 21.46
C GLY A 550 7.36 32.68 21.37
N GLY A 551 6.22 32.27 20.82
CA GLY A 551 5.93 30.87 20.52
C GLY A 551 6.91 30.23 19.53
N ARG A 552 6.93 28.90 19.45
CA ARG A 552 7.89 28.13 18.65
C ARG A 552 7.22 27.25 17.61
N TYR A 553 7.81 27.19 16.44
CA TYR A 553 7.31 26.37 15.33
C TYR A 553 8.27 25.22 15.08
N TYR A 554 7.80 24.02 15.35
CA TYR A 554 8.58 22.80 15.26
C TYR A 554 8.23 22.04 13.98
N VAL A 555 9.26 21.49 13.33
CA VAL A 555 9.12 20.58 12.19
C VAL A 555 9.73 19.24 12.55
N LEU A 556 8.91 18.19 12.52
CA LEU A 556 9.33 16.81 12.69
C LEU A 556 9.42 16.15 11.31
N THR A 557 10.64 15.85 10.89
CA THR A 557 10.95 15.20 9.63
C THR A 557 11.33 13.73 9.87
N PRO A 558 10.44 12.76 9.58
CA PRO A 558 10.74 11.33 9.61
C PRO A 558 11.48 10.88 8.35
N GLU A 559 12.62 10.20 8.49
CA GLU A 559 13.41 9.60 7.39
C GLU A 559 13.35 8.07 7.48
N LEU A 560 12.88 7.41 6.43
CA LEU A 560 12.88 5.94 6.37
C LEU A 560 14.31 5.45 6.07
N MET A 561 14.92 4.78 7.05
CA MET A 561 16.29 4.28 6.94
C MET A 561 16.37 2.85 6.41
N GLY A 562 15.32 2.07 6.65
CA GLY A 562 15.28 0.66 6.31
C GLY A 562 13.87 0.08 6.48
N SER A 563 13.50 -0.87 5.63
CA SER A 563 12.25 -1.64 5.79
C SER A 563 12.50 -3.11 5.45
N SER A 564 11.87 -4.03 6.16
CA SER A 564 11.95 -5.46 5.87
C SER A 564 10.68 -6.18 6.34
N GLY A 565 10.63 -7.49 6.21
CA GLY A 565 9.49 -8.29 6.62
C GLY A 565 9.51 -9.72 6.09
N HIS A 566 8.50 -10.50 6.46
CA HIS A 566 8.33 -11.88 6.03
C HIS A 566 6.85 -12.23 5.88
N LEU A 567 6.47 -12.84 4.75
CA LEU A 567 5.07 -13.06 4.36
C LEU A 567 4.35 -14.20 5.10
N PHE A 568 5.10 -15.08 5.76
CA PHE A 568 4.58 -16.27 6.43
C PHE A 568 5.07 -16.42 7.89
N LEU A 569 5.61 -15.34 8.46
CA LEU A 569 6.11 -15.33 9.83
C LEU A 569 5.12 -14.56 10.70
N GLY A 570 4.32 -15.26 11.49
CA GLY A 570 3.29 -14.66 12.33
C GLY A 570 2.51 -15.67 13.16
N GLY A 571 1.41 -15.22 13.76
CA GLY A 571 0.58 -16.01 14.68
C GLY A 571 0.01 -17.32 14.13
N GLU A 572 -0.19 -17.45 12.81
CA GLU A 572 -0.70 -18.67 12.18
C GLU A 572 0.34 -19.78 12.15
N LEU A 573 1.62 -19.45 11.97
CA LEU A 573 2.69 -20.46 12.05
C LEU A 573 2.82 -20.98 13.48
N ILE A 574 2.59 -20.12 14.48
CA ILE A 574 2.51 -20.51 15.89
C ILE A 574 1.31 -21.44 16.11
N THR A 575 0.13 -21.08 15.59
CA THR A 575 -1.07 -21.94 15.67
C THR A 575 -0.84 -23.29 14.99
N LEU A 576 -0.18 -23.34 13.83
CA LEU A 576 0.14 -24.60 13.14
C LEU A 576 1.05 -25.51 13.96
N ARG A 577 2.06 -24.93 14.64
CA ARG A 577 2.93 -25.68 15.55
C ARG A 577 2.14 -26.21 16.75
N LEU A 578 1.29 -25.37 17.36
CA LEU A 578 0.46 -25.77 18.49
C LEU A 578 -0.60 -26.81 18.10
N PHE A 579 -1.16 -26.71 16.89
CA PHE A 579 -2.06 -27.70 16.29
C PHE A 579 -1.39 -29.08 16.19
N ARG A 580 -0.12 -29.13 15.72
CA ARG A 580 0.65 -30.38 15.67
C ARG A 580 0.90 -30.96 17.06
N VAL A 581 1.22 -30.11 18.04
CA VAL A 581 1.38 -30.51 19.45
C VAL A 581 0.06 -31.09 20.00
N LEU A 582 -1.05 -30.37 19.83
CA LEU A 582 -2.38 -30.80 20.29
C LEU A 582 -2.78 -32.14 19.68
N LYS A 583 -2.64 -32.28 18.35
CA LYS A 583 -2.96 -33.51 17.62
C LYS A 583 -2.18 -34.69 18.18
N VAL A 584 -0.88 -34.55 18.36
CA VAL A 584 -0.02 -35.61 18.89
C VAL A 584 -0.32 -35.88 20.37
N ALA A 585 -0.64 -34.86 21.17
CA ALA A 585 -1.02 -35.03 22.57
C ALA A 585 -2.31 -35.86 22.73
N ILE A 586 -3.31 -35.67 21.86
CA ILE A 586 -4.52 -36.50 21.86
C ILE A 586 -4.16 -37.95 21.53
N VAL A 587 -3.38 -38.20 20.47
CA VAL A 587 -3.00 -39.57 20.06
C VAL A 587 -2.15 -40.26 21.13
N ASP A 588 -1.18 -39.56 21.71
CA ASP A 588 -0.33 -40.05 22.79
C ASP A 588 -1.14 -40.48 24.02
N ASN A 589 -2.16 -39.67 24.38
CA ASN A 589 -3.07 -39.97 25.48
C ASN A 589 -3.97 -41.19 25.18
N LEU A 590 -4.47 -41.33 23.95
CA LEU A 590 -5.25 -42.49 23.52
C LEU A 590 -4.43 -43.79 23.56
N LEU A 591 -3.19 -43.76 23.05
CA LEU A 591 -2.27 -44.91 23.09
C LEU A 591 -1.89 -45.30 24.52
N THR A 592 -1.75 -44.30 25.40
CA THR A 592 -1.52 -44.52 26.83
C THR A 592 -2.74 -45.19 27.48
N ALA A 593 -3.95 -44.67 27.24
CA ALA A 593 -5.18 -45.24 27.78
C ALA A 593 -5.42 -46.68 27.31
N PHE A 594 -5.10 -46.98 26.04
CA PHE A 594 -5.15 -48.34 25.50
C PHE A 594 -4.15 -49.27 26.21
N THR A 595 -2.90 -48.81 26.39
CA THR A 595 -1.85 -49.59 27.06
C THR A 595 -2.15 -49.85 28.55
N GLU A 596 -2.86 -48.93 29.20
CA GLU A 596 -3.35 -49.06 30.58
C GLU A 596 -4.64 -49.87 30.70
N GLY A 597 -5.25 -50.29 29.58
CA GLY A 597 -6.49 -51.06 29.55
C GLY A 597 -7.75 -50.24 29.86
N LYS A 598 -7.66 -48.91 29.85
CA LYS A 598 -8.79 -47.98 30.07
C LYS A 598 -9.63 -47.78 28.81
N LEU A 599 -9.04 -48.05 27.64
CA LEU A 599 -9.66 -47.92 26.32
C LEU A 599 -9.42 -49.21 25.53
N LYS A 600 -10.35 -49.59 24.65
CA LYS A 600 -10.17 -50.68 23.69
C LYS A 600 -10.53 -50.17 22.30
N ASP A 601 -9.60 -50.26 21.37
CA ASP A 601 -9.77 -49.83 19.99
C ASP A 601 -8.77 -50.57 19.09
N ASP A 602 -9.25 -51.15 17.99
CA ASP A 602 -8.42 -51.98 17.09
C ASP A 602 -7.43 -51.12 16.28
N LYS A 603 -7.74 -49.85 15.99
CA LYS A 603 -6.81 -48.95 15.27
C LYS A 603 -5.61 -48.63 16.14
N LEU A 604 -5.80 -48.42 17.43
CA LEU A 604 -4.72 -48.18 18.38
C LEU A 604 -3.82 -49.42 18.54
N ASP A 605 -4.39 -50.63 18.59
CA ASP A 605 -3.61 -51.88 18.64
C ASP A 605 -2.74 -52.07 17.38
N LEU A 606 -3.34 -51.82 16.20
CA LEU A 606 -2.63 -51.89 14.93
C LEU A 606 -1.48 -50.88 14.86
N LEU A 607 -1.72 -49.63 15.28
CA LEU A 607 -0.68 -48.60 15.28
C LEU A 607 0.49 -49.03 16.19
N ILE A 608 0.23 -49.50 17.42
CA ILE A 608 1.29 -49.92 18.37
C ILE A 608 2.21 -50.97 17.75
N ARG A 609 1.66 -51.94 17.01
CA ARG A 609 2.44 -52.99 16.33
C ARG A 609 3.33 -52.46 15.20
N GLY A 610 3.01 -51.29 14.64
CA GLY A 610 3.76 -50.60 13.59
C GLY A 610 4.69 -49.48 14.08
N LEU A 611 4.68 -49.18 15.39
CA LEU A 611 5.54 -48.14 15.95
C LEU A 611 7.02 -48.57 15.96
N GLU A 612 7.90 -47.60 15.71
CA GLU A 612 9.34 -47.78 15.89
C GLU A 612 9.69 -48.15 17.35
N PRO A 613 10.71 -49.00 17.59
CA PRO A 613 11.06 -49.53 18.92
C PRO A 613 11.27 -48.46 20.00
N ARG A 614 11.67 -47.24 19.63
CA ARG A 614 11.87 -46.12 20.57
C ARG A 614 10.59 -45.66 21.27
N PHE A 615 9.42 -45.88 20.66
CA PHE A 615 8.12 -45.47 21.18
C PHE A 615 7.45 -46.57 22.00
N LEU A 616 8.13 -47.71 22.15
CA LEU A 616 7.65 -48.88 22.87
C LEU A 616 8.41 -49.03 24.19
N GLN A 617 7.80 -49.70 25.17
CA GLN A 617 8.44 -49.98 26.44
C GLN A 617 9.62 -50.96 26.24
N GLN A 618 10.74 -50.73 26.95
CA GLN A 618 11.94 -51.57 26.81
C GLN A 618 11.73 -53.01 27.26
N ASP A 619 10.84 -53.22 28.23
CA ASP A 619 10.49 -54.51 28.82
C ASP A 619 9.31 -55.19 28.10
N ASN A 620 8.59 -54.47 27.23
CA ASN A 620 7.50 -55.02 26.44
C ASN A 620 7.25 -54.19 25.16
N HIS A 621 7.80 -54.66 24.04
CA HIS A 621 7.64 -54.03 22.73
C HIS A 621 6.20 -54.03 22.17
N ASN A 622 5.23 -54.66 22.85
CA ASN A 622 3.81 -54.56 22.49
C ASN A 622 3.06 -53.49 23.32
N LYS A 623 3.77 -52.70 24.13
CA LYS A 623 3.19 -51.64 24.94
C LYS A 623 3.77 -50.29 24.56
N TYR A 624 2.90 -49.30 24.43
CA TYR A 624 3.30 -47.93 24.17
C TYR A 624 4.07 -47.34 25.36
N ARG A 625 5.13 -46.57 25.07
CA ARG A 625 5.81 -45.73 26.04
C ARG A 625 5.08 -44.40 26.12
N THR A 626 4.34 -44.20 27.19
CA THR A 626 3.60 -42.96 27.49
C THR A 626 4.45 -41.72 27.24
N ARG A 627 3.88 -40.67 26.61
CA ARG A 627 4.53 -39.41 26.21
C ARG A 627 5.58 -39.47 25.11
N SER A 628 5.96 -40.65 24.63
CA SER A 628 7.11 -40.79 23.73
C SER A 628 6.94 -40.14 22.35
N LEU A 629 5.72 -40.05 21.81
CA LEU A 629 5.41 -39.33 20.58
C LEU A 629 5.41 -37.82 20.81
N LEU A 630 4.78 -37.36 21.90
CA LEU A 630 4.72 -35.93 22.23
C LEU A 630 6.12 -35.34 22.47
N GLU A 631 7.02 -36.10 23.11
CA GLU A 631 8.43 -35.73 23.31
C GLU A 631 9.20 -35.43 22.01
N CYS A 632 8.75 -35.93 20.85
CA CYS A 632 9.37 -35.60 19.55
C CYS A 632 8.97 -34.21 19.03
N ILE A 633 7.76 -33.77 19.36
CA ILE A 633 7.13 -32.59 18.75
C ILE A 633 7.14 -31.39 19.68
N ASP A 634 7.03 -31.62 20.99
CA ASP A 634 7.03 -30.60 22.04
C ASP A 634 8.46 -30.10 22.33
N LYS A 635 9.06 -29.46 21.33
CA LYS A 635 10.42 -28.89 21.31
C LYS A 635 10.41 -27.61 20.48
N GLU A 636 11.45 -26.77 20.63
CA GLU A 636 11.55 -25.50 19.89
C GLU A 636 11.78 -25.70 18.37
N ASN A 637 12.59 -26.71 18.01
CA ASN A 637 12.93 -27.07 16.63
C ASN A 637 12.62 -28.55 16.36
N PRO A 638 11.34 -28.96 16.38
CA PRO A 638 10.95 -30.36 16.23
C PRO A 638 11.34 -30.93 14.86
N GLU A 639 11.40 -30.10 13.81
CA GLU A 639 11.86 -30.46 12.47
C GLU A 639 13.29 -31.01 12.41
N ASN A 640 14.11 -30.77 13.44
CA ASN A 640 15.46 -31.33 13.53
C ASN A 640 15.48 -32.77 14.08
N ASP A 641 14.37 -33.27 14.65
CA ASP A 641 14.27 -34.66 15.10
C ASP A 641 14.10 -35.59 13.87
N PRO A 642 14.94 -36.61 13.67
CA PRO A 642 14.84 -37.50 12.51
C PRO A 642 13.49 -38.20 12.37
N PHE A 643 12.71 -38.30 13.45
CA PHE A 643 11.39 -38.96 13.46
C PHE A 643 10.23 -37.96 13.42
N TYR A 644 10.49 -36.67 13.23
CA TYR A 644 9.46 -35.61 13.16
C TYR A 644 8.33 -35.96 12.20
N SER A 645 8.67 -36.23 10.94
CA SER A 645 7.69 -36.59 9.90
C SER A 645 6.99 -37.91 10.23
N THR A 646 7.72 -38.88 10.80
CA THR A 646 7.18 -40.19 11.20
C THR A 646 6.11 -40.05 12.28
N VAL A 647 6.37 -39.24 13.33
CA VAL A 647 5.40 -38.99 14.40
C VAL A 647 4.15 -38.30 13.89
N LEU A 648 4.29 -37.32 12.99
CA LEU A 648 3.13 -36.68 12.37
C LEU A 648 2.31 -37.66 11.52
N ASN A 649 2.97 -38.63 10.86
CA ASN A 649 2.28 -39.67 10.11
C ASN A 649 1.54 -40.64 11.03
N TYR A 650 2.14 -41.08 12.15
CA TYR A 650 1.44 -41.89 13.15
C TYR A 650 0.21 -41.18 13.72
N ALA A 651 0.33 -39.87 13.98
CA ALA A 651 -0.81 -39.09 14.45
C ALA A 651 -1.88 -38.90 13.36
N GLU A 652 -1.50 -38.84 12.08
CA GLU A 652 -2.42 -38.79 10.94
C GLU A 652 -3.20 -40.11 10.75
N GLU A 653 -2.65 -41.27 11.15
CA GLU A 653 -3.36 -42.56 11.09
C GLU A 653 -4.55 -42.64 12.07
N ILE A 654 -4.44 -41.95 13.21
CA ILE A 654 -5.49 -41.93 14.25
C ILE A 654 -6.38 -40.69 14.15
N LEU A 655 -5.79 -39.54 13.87
CA LEU A 655 -6.47 -38.25 13.72
C LEU A 655 -6.18 -37.66 12.33
N PRO A 656 -6.78 -38.21 11.26
CA PRO A 656 -6.58 -37.71 9.91
C PRO A 656 -7.06 -36.26 9.76
N THR A 657 -6.14 -35.38 9.34
CA THR A 657 -6.42 -33.95 9.10
C THR A 657 -5.86 -33.43 7.79
N ARG A 658 -5.02 -34.22 7.08
CA ARG A 658 -4.47 -33.82 5.78
C ARG A 658 -5.52 -34.00 4.69
N TRP A 659 -6.22 -32.91 4.39
CA TRP A 659 -7.41 -32.92 3.53
C TRP A 659 -7.14 -32.66 2.05
N LYS A 660 -5.89 -32.38 1.64
CA LYS A 660 -5.54 -32.10 0.23
C LYS A 660 -5.97 -33.22 -0.72
N GLU A 661 -5.76 -34.47 -0.31
CA GLU A 661 -6.12 -35.67 -1.10
C GLU A 661 -7.46 -36.28 -0.68
N ASP A 662 -7.95 -35.97 0.54
CA ASP A 662 -9.21 -36.51 1.07
C ASP A 662 -9.96 -35.43 1.86
N ARG A 663 -10.95 -34.82 1.20
CA ARG A 663 -11.69 -33.66 1.73
C ARG A 663 -12.59 -34.00 2.92
N LYS A 664 -12.89 -35.27 3.18
CA LYS A 664 -13.68 -35.68 4.36
C LYS A 664 -12.99 -35.30 5.68
N LYS A 665 -11.67 -35.08 5.65
CA LYS A 665 -10.84 -34.70 6.81
C LYS A 665 -10.90 -33.22 7.18
N LEU A 666 -11.60 -32.41 6.38
CA LEU A 666 -11.63 -30.95 6.52
C LEU A 666 -12.26 -30.50 7.85
N GLN A 667 -13.34 -31.15 8.28
CA GLN A 667 -13.98 -30.85 9.57
C GLN A 667 -13.05 -31.12 10.75
N ALA A 668 -12.31 -32.23 10.69
CA ALA A 668 -11.35 -32.57 11.73
C ALA A 668 -10.23 -31.54 11.84
N PHE A 669 -9.67 -31.13 10.69
CA PHE A 669 -8.67 -30.07 10.64
C PHE A 669 -9.18 -28.77 11.30
N TYR A 670 -10.35 -28.25 10.88
CA TYR A 670 -10.84 -26.97 11.41
C TYR A 670 -11.21 -27.01 12.90
N THR A 671 -11.67 -28.16 13.39
CA THR A 671 -12.00 -28.32 14.81
C THR A 671 -10.73 -28.24 15.67
N LEU A 672 -9.70 -29.00 15.30
CA LEU A 672 -8.41 -28.98 16.01
C LEU A 672 -7.70 -27.63 15.84
N TRP A 673 -7.75 -27.04 14.65
CA TRP A 673 -7.19 -25.72 14.38
C TRP A 673 -7.78 -24.67 15.32
N ARG A 674 -9.12 -24.68 15.48
CA ARG A 674 -9.81 -23.77 16.37
C ARG A 674 -9.36 -23.94 17.82
N TRP A 675 -9.32 -25.17 18.32
CA TRP A 675 -8.84 -25.41 19.69
C TRP A 675 -7.41 -24.95 19.91
N ALA A 676 -6.53 -25.12 18.92
CA ALA A 676 -5.17 -24.61 18.98
C ALA A 676 -5.12 -23.06 18.96
N ASP A 677 -5.92 -22.41 18.12
CA ASP A 677 -5.97 -20.95 18.04
C ASP A 677 -6.56 -20.33 19.31
N ASP A 678 -7.64 -20.91 19.85
CA ASP A 678 -8.26 -20.52 21.11
C ASP A 678 -7.26 -20.69 22.28
N ALA A 679 -6.56 -21.84 22.34
CA ALA A 679 -5.51 -22.08 23.34
C ALA A 679 -4.40 -21.03 23.26
N LYS A 680 -3.93 -20.69 22.05
CA LYS A 680 -2.91 -19.65 21.84
C LYS A 680 -3.38 -18.31 22.39
N VAL A 681 -4.62 -17.91 22.10
CA VAL A 681 -5.17 -16.62 22.55
C VAL A 681 -5.34 -16.60 24.06
N GLU A 682 -5.96 -17.62 24.66
CA GLU A 682 -6.21 -17.66 26.10
C GLU A 682 -4.90 -17.72 26.92
N LEU A 683 -3.95 -18.59 26.53
CA LEU A 683 -2.65 -18.72 27.21
C LEU A 683 -1.75 -17.48 27.02
N SER A 684 -2.07 -16.59 26.08
CA SER A 684 -1.34 -15.33 25.87
C SER A 684 -1.81 -14.20 26.79
N LYS A 685 -2.99 -14.30 27.41
CA LYS A 685 -3.51 -13.27 28.32
C LYS A 685 -2.69 -13.33 29.62
N GLY A 686 -1.93 -12.28 29.92
CA GLY A 686 -0.98 -12.21 31.04
C GLY A 686 -1.56 -12.21 32.46
N THR A 687 -2.72 -12.82 32.70
CA THR A 687 -3.25 -13.02 34.06
C THR A 687 -2.65 -14.29 34.68
N VAL A 688 -2.35 -14.26 35.97
CA VAL A 688 -1.77 -15.39 36.73
C VAL A 688 -2.73 -16.60 36.82
N GLU A 689 -3.97 -16.46 36.35
CA GLU A 689 -5.04 -17.44 36.55
C GLU A 689 -5.00 -18.66 35.61
N TYR A 690 -4.28 -18.61 34.47
CA TYR A 690 -4.35 -19.67 33.45
C TYR A 690 -2.96 -20.11 32.94
N ASP A 691 -2.35 -21.09 33.61
CA ASP A 691 -1.12 -21.77 33.13
C ASP A 691 -1.43 -22.91 32.14
N GLU A 692 -2.68 -23.37 32.09
CA GLU A 692 -3.15 -24.46 31.24
C GLU A 692 -4.49 -24.09 30.57
N TYR A 693 -4.64 -24.49 29.31
CA TYR A 693 -5.88 -24.48 28.57
C TYR A 693 -6.37 -25.91 28.40
N GLU A 694 -7.52 -26.24 29.00
CA GLU A 694 -8.13 -27.55 28.90
C GLU A 694 -9.12 -27.60 27.73
N ILE A 695 -8.95 -28.60 26.86
CA ILE A 695 -9.93 -28.86 25.81
C ILE A 695 -11.22 -29.33 26.47
N PRO A 696 -12.39 -28.73 26.19
CA PRO A 696 -13.64 -29.13 26.83
C PRO A 696 -13.89 -30.63 26.65
N PRO A 697 -13.94 -31.45 27.72
CA PRO A 697 -14.00 -32.91 27.60
C PRO A 697 -15.16 -33.41 26.76
N ASN A 698 -16.34 -32.79 26.93
CA ASN A 698 -17.54 -33.13 26.16
C ASN A 698 -17.37 -32.88 24.64
N GLN A 699 -16.66 -31.81 24.26
CA GLN A 699 -16.40 -31.52 22.85
C GLN A 699 -15.37 -32.49 22.27
N LEU A 700 -14.36 -32.87 23.04
CA LEU A 700 -13.35 -33.84 22.63
C LEU A 700 -13.95 -35.25 22.46
N GLU A 701 -14.78 -35.70 23.41
CA GLU A 701 -15.49 -36.97 23.31
C GLU A 701 -16.41 -37.00 22.09
N GLN A 702 -17.20 -35.95 21.89
CA GLN A 702 -18.07 -35.83 20.72
C GLN A 702 -17.25 -35.83 19.42
N PHE A 703 -16.13 -35.12 19.39
CA PHE A 703 -15.23 -35.08 18.24
C PHE A 703 -14.67 -36.47 17.91
N LEU A 704 -14.11 -37.19 18.89
CA LEU A 704 -13.52 -38.52 18.68
C LEU A 704 -14.58 -39.55 18.27
N ARG A 705 -15.77 -39.49 18.89
CA ARG A 705 -16.88 -40.39 18.54
C ARG A 705 -17.37 -40.15 17.11
N VAL A 706 -17.64 -38.90 16.76
CA VAL A 706 -18.26 -38.55 15.47
C VAL A 706 -17.26 -38.61 14.32
N GLN A 707 -16.02 -38.14 14.53
CA GLN A 707 -15.05 -37.98 13.44
C GLN A 707 -14.10 -39.17 13.30
N GLN A 708 -13.89 -39.95 14.37
CA GLN A 708 -12.87 -41.01 14.39
C GLN A 708 -13.41 -42.40 14.76
N ALA A 709 -14.69 -42.48 15.13
CA ALA A 709 -15.35 -43.68 15.64
C ALA A 709 -14.66 -44.25 16.90
N ILE A 710 -14.06 -43.40 17.73
CA ILE A 710 -13.41 -43.79 18.98
C ILE A 710 -14.34 -43.43 20.14
N GLU A 711 -14.79 -44.44 20.88
CA GLU A 711 -15.62 -44.26 22.08
C GLU A 711 -14.75 -44.26 23.35
N LEU A 712 -14.79 -43.18 24.12
CA LEU A 712 -14.00 -43.06 25.35
C LEU A 712 -14.64 -43.78 26.55
N GLY A 713 -15.94 -44.08 26.51
CA GLY A 713 -16.65 -44.64 27.67
C GLY A 713 -16.58 -43.71 28.89
N GLU A 714 -16.17 -44.24 30.06
CA GLU A 714 -15.96 -43.45 31.29
C GLU A 714 -14.60 -42.72 31.32
N TYR A 715 -13.73 -42.93 30.33
CA TYR A 715 -12.41 -42.32 30.30
C TYR A 715 -12.49 -40.84 29.92
N ASN A 716 -12.07 -39.96 30.83
CA ASN A 716 -11.86 -38.56 30.52
C ASN A 716 -10.36 -38.32 30.21
N PRO A 717 -10.00 -37.96 28.96
CA PRO A 717 -8.62 -37.80 28.55
C PRO A 717 -7.94 -36.56 29.16
N GLY A 718 -8.71 -35.55 29.61
CA GLY A 718 -8.19 -34.35 30.29
C GLY A 718 -7.06 -33.67 29.51
N ILE A 719 -7.21 -33.48 28.20
CA ILE A 719 -6.17 -32.92 27.34
C ILE A 719 -5.99 -31.44 27.64
N LYS A 720 -4.76 -31.06 27.98
CA LYS A 720 -4.38 -29.69 28.30
C LYS A 720 -3.18 -29.24 27.49
N LEU A 721 -3.18 -27.97 27.12
CA LEU A 721 -2.03 -27.26 26.56
C LEU A 721 -1.52 -26.27 27.60
N SER A 722 -0.23 -26.31 27.91
CA SER A 722 0.37 -25.40 28.89
C SER A 722 0.93 -24.15 28.23
N LYS A 723 1.09 -23.08 29.02
CA LYS A 723 1.81 -21.86 28.60
C LYS A 723 3.23 -22.17 28.12
N GLN A 724 3.92 -23.13 28.75
CA GLN A 724 5.26 -23.57 28.33
C GLN A 724 5.27 -24.17 26.91
N GLN A 725 4.24 -24.96 26.56
CA GLN A 725 4.12 -25.54 25.22
C GLN A 725 3.85 -24.48 24.17
N LEU A 726 3.00 -23.49 24.47
CA LEU A 726 2.79 -22.32 23.62
C LEU A 726 4.11 -21.57 23.40
N GLU A 727 4.85 -21.28 24.47
CA GLU A 727 6.12 -20.56 24.37
C GLU A 727 7.17 -21.33 23.57
N THR A 728 7.20 -22.65 23.71
CA THR A 728 8.11 -23.54 22.97
C THR A 728 7.77 -23.54 21.47
N ALA A 729 6.48 -23.64 21.13
CA ALA A 729 6.00 -23.55 19.75
C ALA A 729 6.29 -22.18 19.12
N ALA A 730 6.15 -21.11 19.90
CA ALA A 730 6.33 -19.72 19.46
C ALA A 730 7.80 -19.26 19.40
N SER A 731 8.71 -19.87 20.18
CA SER A 731 10.08 -19.36 20.39
C SER A 731 10.85 -19.13 19.10
N LYS A 732 10.87 -20.10 18.18
CA LYS A 732 11.56 -19.96 16.90
C LYS A 732 10.95 -18.86 16.02
N VAL A 733 9.63 -18.84 15.89
CA VAL A 733 8.90 -17.87 15.05
C VAL A 733 9.14 -16.44 15.52
N VAL A 734 9.02 -16.22 16.83
CA VAL A 734 9.29 -14.92 17.47
C VAL A 734 10.77 -14.56 17.37
N GLY A 735 11.67 -15.51 17.59
CA GLY A 735 13.12 -15.31 17.47
C GLY A 735 13.56 -14.91 16.07
N GLU A 736 13.04 -15.56 15.03
CA GLU A 736 13.28 -15.21 13.63
C GLU A 736 12.81 -13.79 13.32
N ALA A 737 11.61 -13.39 13.77
CA ALA A 737 11.07 -12.05 13.54
C ALA A 737 11.97 -10.96 14.17
N ILE A 738 12.43 -11.20 15.40
CA ILE A 738 13.31 -10.28 16.13
C ILE A 738 14.73 -10.27 15.51
N ASN A 739 15.21 -11.40 14.98
CA ASN A 739 16.50 -11.45 14.31
C ASN A 739 16.51 -10.62 13.03
N ILE A 740 15.43 -10.62 12.23
CA ILE A 740 15.32 -9.72 11.06
C ILE A 740 15.40 -8.25 11.52
N ALA A 741 14.76 -7.90 12.63
CA ALA A 741 14.84 -6.54 13.21
C ALA A 741 16.28 -6.19 13.64
N LYS A 742 16.97 -7.13 14.32
CA LYS A 742 18.37 -6.99 14.73
C LYS A 742 19.27 -6.74 13.52
N GLU A 743 19.18 -7.57 12.49
CA GLU A 743 20.04 -7.47 11.30
C GLU A 743 19.80 -6.16 10.53
N LEU A 744 18.54 -5.72 10.46
CA LEU A 744 18.20 -4.42 9.88
C LEU A 744 18.82 -3.26 10.68
N LEU A 745 18.76 -3.29 12.02
CA LEU A 745 19.40 -2.29 12.89
C LEU A 745 20.93 -2.28 12.70
N GLU A 746 21.54 -3.45 12.70
CA GLU A 746 22.98 -3.62 12.51
C GLU A 746 23.44 -3.07 11.15
N SER A 747 22.64 -3.25 10.10
CA SER A 747 23.00 -2.77 8.77
C SER A 747 22.73 -1.27 8.56
N ARG A 748 21.70 -0.71 9.21
CA ARG A 748 21.15 0.60 8.82
C ARG A 748 21.35 1.73 9.82
N LEU A 749 21.64 1.45 11.09
CA LEU A 749 21.88 2.53 12.07
C LEU A 749 23.06 3.41 11.64
N PRO A 750 22.93 4.75 11.68
CA PRO A 750 24.00 5.65 11.26
C PRO A 750 25.19 5.53 12.21
N LYS A 751 26.39 5.85 11.73
CA LYS A 751 27.57 6.00 12.59
C LYS A 751 27.69 7.46 13.04
N ASP A 752 27.97 7.68 14.32
CA ASP A 752 28.31 8.98 14.86
C ASP A 752 29.64 9.44 14.24
N SER A 753 29.65 10.64 13.66
CA SER A 753 30.82 11.21 12.98
C SER A 753 32.02 11.43 13.89
N SER A 754 31.80 11.60 15.21
CA SER A 754 32.84 11.89 16.19
C SER A 754 33.45 10.64 16.81
N THR A 755 32.66 9.59 17.07
CA THR A 755 33.11 8.35 17.71
C THR A 755 33.30 7.19 16.74
N GLY A 756 32.68 7.25 15.56
CA GLY A 756 32.63 6.16 14.58
C GLY A 756 31.73 4.98 14.98
N GLN A 757 31.14 5.01 16.19
CA GLN A 757 30.20 3.99 16.68
C GLN A 757 28.80 4.20 16.08
N LYS A 758 27.99 3.14 16.00
CA LYS A 758 26.60 3.28 15.56
C LYS A 758 25.79 4.05 16.60
N GLU A 759 24.91 4.91 16.12
CA GLU A 759 23.92 5.58 16.95
C GLU A 759 22.97 4.53 17.58
N PRO A 760 22.49 4.73 18.82
CA PRO A 760 21.59 3.79 19.45
C PRO A 760 20.21 3.72 18.79
N LEU A 761 19.49 2.62 19.06
CA LEU A 761 18.04 2.52 18.94
C LEU A 761 17.39 3.17 20.16
N ASP A 762 16.75 4.32 19.96
CA ASP A 762 16.16 5.11 21.06
C ASP A 762 14.75 4.65 21.44
N TRP A 763 14.00 4.08 20.48
CA TRP A 763 12.61 3.70 20.67
C TRP A 763 12.25 2.45 19.86
N LEU A 764 11.76 1.41 20.54
CA LEU A 764 11.19 0.22 19.90
C LEU A 764 9.67 0.23 20.08
N ILE A 765 8.94 0.12 18.97
CA ILE A 765 7.49 0.00 18.93
C ILE A 765 7.13 -1.43 18.53
N LEU A 766 6.21 -2.01 19.28
CA LEU A 766 5.58 -3.28 18.95
C LEU A 766 4.18 -3.04 18.40
N SER A 767 3.87 -3.70 17.29
CA SER A 767 2.56 -3.69 16.63
C SER A 767 2.16 -5.13 16.27
N GLY A 768 0.90 -5.36 15.97
CA GLY A 768 0.40 -6.69 15.61
C GLY A 768 -0.02 -7.54 16.81
N GLN A 769 -0.98 -8.44 16.56
CA GLN A 769 -1.64 -9.22 17.59
C GLN A 769 -0.70 -10.23 18.28
N THR A 770 0.35 -10.71 17.60
CA THR A 770 1.30 -11.66 18.19
C THR A 770 2.17 -11.04 19.28
N CYS A 771 2.30 -9.71 19.29
CA CYS A 771 3.04 -8.99 20.33
C CYS A 771 2.37 -9.00 21.72
N HIS A 772 1.14 -9.55 21.85
CA HIS A 772 0.54 -9.86 23.15
C HIS A 772 1.30 -10.95 23.92
N LEU A 773 2.07 -11.79 23.24
CA LEU A 773 2.89 -12.81 23.90
C LEU A 773 4.03 -12.15 24.69
N ASP A 774 4.05 -12.35 26.00
CA ASP A 774 5.15 -11.91 26.89
C ASP A 774 6.53 -12.39 26.40
N LEU A 775 6.56 -13.54 25.72
CA LEU A 775 7.75 -14.11 25.08
C LEU A 775 8.42 -13.13 24.11
N VAL A 776 7.67 -12.31 23.38
CA VAL A 776 8.22 -11.32 22.44
C VAL A 776 9.13 -10.35 23.17
N ARG A 777 8.66 -9.77 24.28
CA ARG A 777 9.46 -8.83 25.08
C ARG A 777 10.69 -9.50 25.69
N ARG A 778 10.56 -10.75 26.17
CA ARG A 778 11.69 -11.52 26.71
C ARG A 778 12.74 -11.80 25.65
N LYS A 779 12.32 -12.23 24.45
CA LYS A 779 13.22 -12.52 23.33
C LYS A 779 13.90 -11.27 22.78
N ILE A 780 13.22 -10.11 22.75
CA ILE A 780 13.85 -8.82 22.42
C ILE A 780 14.99 -8.53 23.41
N ASN A 781 14.72 -8.62 24.71
CA ASN A 781 15.74 -8.39 25.73
C ASN A 781 16.90 -9.37 25.58
N GLU A 782 16.64 -10.66 25.34
CA GLU A 782 17.66 -11.70 25.12
C GLU A 782 18.53 -11.39 23.90
N ILE A 783 17.91 -11.13 22.74
CA ILE A 783 18.61 -10.95 21.47
C ILE A 783 19.35 -9.60 21.43
N PHE A 784 18.70 -8.50 21.81
CA PHE A 784 19.30 -7.16 21.72
C PHE A 784 20.31 -6.88 22.85
N SER A 785 20.25 -7.57 24.00
CA SER A 785 21.29 -7.39 25.03
C SER A 785 22.65 -7.96 24.59
N ASN A 786 22.65 -8.88 23.64
CA ASN A 786 23.86 -9.52 23.11
C ASN A 786 24.54 -8.69 21.98
N THR A 787 24.00 -7.53 21.61
CA THR A 787 24.48 -6.71 20.48
C THR A 787 25.35 -5.53 20.88
N LYS A 788 25.89 -5.50 22.11
CA LYS A 788 26.65 -4.35 22.65
C LYS A 788 27.82 -3.88 21.76
N ASN A 789 28.34 -4.73 20.89
CA ASN A 789 29.41 -4.37 19.95
C ASN A 789 28.89 -3.86 18.58
N ASP A 790 27.61 -4.07 18.26
CA ASP A 790 27.03 -3.78 16.95
C ASP A 790 26.11 -2.55 16.96
N PHE A 791 25.31 -2.38 18.02
CA PHE A 791 24.51 -1.18 18.32
C PHE A 791 24.05 -1.16 19.79
N GLU A 792 23.83 0.03 20.33
CA GLU A 792 23.21 0.23 21.65
C GLU A 792 21.69 0.40 21.53
N TRP A 793 20.93 0.04 22.56
CA TRP A 793 19.47 0.21 22.57
C TRP A 793 18.93 0.53 23.97
N ASN A 794 17.77 1.19 24.03
CA ASN A 794 17.13 1.59 25.29
C ASN A 794 16.06 0.57 25.75
N PRO A 795 16.35 -0.34 26.71
CA PRO A 795 15.37 -1.32 27.20
C PRO A 795 14.18 -0.70 27.93
N ALA A 796 14.29 0.53 28.42
CA ALA A 796 13.19 1.24 29.07
C ALA A 796 12.16 1.80 28.08
N ARG A 797 12.47 1.83 26.78
CA ARG A 797 11.62 2.46 25.76
C ARG A 797 11.14 1.47 24.69
N ILE A 798 10.49 0.41 25.17
CA ILE A 798 9.64 -0.47 24.36
C ILE A 798 8.20 -0.03 24.56
N THR A 799 7.49 0.30 23.48
CA THR A 799 6.08 0.71 23.51
C THR A 799 5.22 -0.35 22.84
N PHE A 800 4.23 -0.85 23.56
CA PHE A 800 3.17 -1.71 23.03
C PHE A 800 1.86 -1.25 23.66
N VAL A 801 0.85 -1.00 22.83
CA VAL A 801 -0.49 -0.64 23.33
C VAL A 801 -1.47 -1.71 22.84
N PRO A 802 -1.82 -2.69 23.70
CA PRO A 802 -2.64 -3.85 23.35
C PRO A 802 -3.89 -3.51 22.53
N ASP A 803 -4.68 -2.55 23.00
CA ASP A 803 -5.95 -2.14 22.37
C ASP A 803 -5.78 -1.61 20.94
N TYR A 804 -4.60 -1.08 20.60
CA TYR A 804 -4.31 -0.56 19.27
C TYR A 804 -3.41 -1.48 18.43
N ALA A 805 -3.03 -2.66 18.93
CA ALA A 805 -2.12 -3.57 18.23
C ALA A 805 -2.58 -3.92 16.81
N LYS A 806 -3.90 -4.00 16.58
CA LYS A 806 -4.49 -4.24 15.26
C LYS A 806 -5.09 -2.99 14.57
N LEU A 807 -5.28 -1.90 15.32
CA LEU A 807 -5.88 -0.67 14.81
C LEU A 807 -4.84 0.37 14.35
N ALA A 808 -3.61 0.30 14.87
CA ALA A 808 -2.55 1.27 14.63
C ALA A 808 -2.32 1.53 13.13
N THR A 809 -2.36 0.48 12.31
CA THR A 809 -2.17 0.54 10.86
C THR A 809 -3.26 1.36 10.17
N SER A 810 -4.54 1.02 10.33
CA SER A 810 -5.61 1.76 9.64
C SER A 810 -5.76 3.18 10.18
N ILE A 811 -5.56 3.42 11.48
CA ILE A 811 -5.53 4.76 12.08
C ILE A 811 -4.37 5.58 11.52
N GLY A 812 -3.17 5.01 11.50
CA GLY A 812 -1.97 5.70 11.07
C GLY A 812 -2.00 6.06 9.58
N ALA A 813 -2.52 5.19 8.72
CA ALA A 813 -2.75 5.49 7.31
C ALA A 813 -3.81 6.60 7.13
N CYS A 814 -4.90 6.56 7.91
CA CYS A 814 -5.94 7.58 7.88
C CYS A 814 -5.41 8.96 8.33
N TYR A 815 -4.66 9.00 9.42
CA TYR A 815 -4.02 10.21 9.94
C TYR A 815 -2.92 10.72 9.00
N GLY A 816 -2.09 9.82 8.45
CA GLY A 816 -1.04 10.13 7.48
C GLY A 816 -1.59 10.87 6.27
N MET A 817 -2.69 10.37 5.69
CA MET A 817 -3.39 11.04 4.59
C MET A 817 -3.88 12.45 4.98
N SER A 818 -4.37 12.64 6.22
CA SER A 818 -4.75 13.97 6.69
C SER A 818 -3.56 14.94 6.64
N ARG A 819 -2.37 14.51 7.06
CA ARG A 819 -1.16 15.34 7.05
C ARG A 819 -0.63 15.59 5.64
N GLN A 820 -0.80 14.64 4.72
CA GLN A 820 -0.46 14.87 3.31
C GLN A 820 -1.37 15.90 2.65
N GLN A 821 -2.65 15.92 3.01
CA GLN A 821 -3.64 16.83 2.43
C GLN A 821 -3.60 18.23 3.05
N PHE A 822 -3.32 18.35 4.34
CA PHE A 822 -3.21 19.64 5.05
C PHE A 822 -1.74 20.10 5.10
N THR A 823 -1.40 21.01 4.20
CA THR A 823 -0.01 21.40 3.86
C THR A 823 0.72 22.19 4.95
N TYR A 824 2.06 22.18 4.88
CA TYR A 824 2.93 23.10 5.59
C TYR A 824 2.54 24.56 5.34
N SER A 825 2.09 25.28 6.37
CA SER A 825 1.78 26.71 6.28
C SER A 825 2.32 27.47 7.48
N PRO A 826 3.62 27.79 7.51
CA PRO A 826 4.22 28.50 8.63
C PRO A 826 3.67 29.92 8.78
N LYS A 827 3.24 30.52 7.67
CA LYS A 827 2.61 31.85 7.65
C LYS A 827 1.27 31.85 8.39
N SER A 828 0.45 30.79 8.30
CA SER A 828 -0.82 30.69 9.03
C SER A 828 -0.63 30.40 10.53
N ALA A 829 0.53 29.89 10.93
CA ALA A 829 0.87 29.65 12.33
C ALA A 829 1.29 30.93 13.09
N LYS A 830 1.68 32.01 12.38
CA LYS A 830 2.23 33.23 12.99
C LYS A 830 1.37 33.81 14.11
N ASP A 831 0.05 33.85 13.94
CA ASP A 831 -0.85 34.44 14.95
C ASP A 831 -0.81 33.65 16.27
N LYS A 832 -0.87 32.32 16.20
CA LYS A 832 -0.75 31.45 17.39
C LYS A 832 0.63 31.56 18.05
N LEU A 833 1.68 31.70 17.26
CA LEU A 833 3.04 31.88 17.77
C LEU A 833 3.20 33.23 18.50
N LYS A 834 2.56 34.30 18.00
CA LYS A 834 2.52 35.60 18.69
C LYS A 834 1.79 35.55 20.04
N GLU A 835 0.83 34.64 20.19
CA GLU A 835 0.18 34.33 21.47
C GLU A 835 1.04 33.49 22.43
N GLY A 836 2.23 33.04 21.99
CA GLY A 836 3.14 32.22 22.81
C GLY A 836 2.92 30.72 22.69
N LYS A 837 1.99 30.26 21.84
CA LYS A 837 1.72 28.84 21.62
C LYS A 837 2.81 28.20 20.77
N SER A 838 3.10 26.92 21.01
CA SER A 838 3.96 26.14 20.13
C SER A 838 3.13 25.36 19.12
N GLU A 839 3.62 25.25 17.89
CA GLU A 839 3.02 24.49 16.81
C GLU A 839 3.99 23.42 16.32
N LEU A 840 3.45 22.26 15.90
CA LEU A 840 4.22 21.15 15.35
C LEU A 840 3.65 20.75 14.00
N TYR A 841 4.51 20.81 12.99
CA TYR A 841 4.27 20.19 11.68
C TYR A 841 5.01 18.86 11.59
N ILE A 842 4.34 17.82 11.12
CA ILE A 842 4.93 16.50 10.86
C ILE A 842 4.99 16.28 9.34
N GLU A 843 6.21 16.20 8.80
CA GLU A 843 6.47 16.08 7.38
C GLU A 843 6.38 14.62 6.91
N VAL A 844 5.16 14.05 6.94
CA VAL A 844 4.92 12.62 6.66
C VAL A 844 5.46 12.18 5.30
N ASN A 845 5.44 13.06 4.29
CA ASN A 845 5.93 12.75 2.95
C ASN A 845 7.42 12.37 2.90
N ASN A 846 8.22 12.82 3.86
CA ASN A 846 9.65 12.50 3.88
C ASN A 846 9.93 10.99 4.10
N LEU A 847 8.96 10.23 4.62
CA LEU A 847 9.03 8.76 4.70
C LEU A 847 9.08 8.09 3.31
N LEU A 848 8.64 8.79 2.26
CA LEU A 848 8.55 8.29 0.89
C LEU A 848 9.71 8.76 0.01
N TYR A 849 10.64 9.55 0.56
CA TYR A 849 11.68 10.24 -0.20
C TYR A 849 13.07 9.62 -0.05
N THR A 850 13.16 8.42 0.52
CA THR A 850 14.39 7.63 0.61
C THR A 850 14.10 6.17 0.29
N LEU A 851 15.03 5.52 -0.41
CA LEU A 851 14.93 4.08 -0.64
C LEU A 851 15.15 3.30 0.67
N PRO A 852 14.24 2.37 1.04
CA PRO A 852 14.39 1.60 2.27
C PRO A 852 15.36 0.42 2.14
N CYS A 853 15.79 0.07 0.92
CA CYS A 853 16.61 -1.10 0.64
C CYS A 853 17.54 -0.84 -0.55
N ALA A 854 18.49 -1.75 -0.76
CA ALA A 854 19.38 -1.72 -1.92
C ALA A 854 18.80 -2.60 -3.05
N PHE A 855 19.12 -2.23 -4.29
CA PHE A 855 18.79 -3.02 -5.48
C PHE A 855 20.04 -3.37 -6.25
N LEU A 856 20.13 -4.63 -6.65
CA LEU A 856 21.33 -5.23 -7.22
C LEU A 856 21.00 -5.90 -8.54
N ARG A 857 21.80 -5.66 -9.57
CA ARG A 857 21.69 -6.28 -10.88
C ARG A 857 22.53 -7.55 -10.92
N GLN A 858 21.96 -8.63 -11.43
CA GLN A 858 22.69 -9.86 -11.68
C GLN A 858 23.53 -9.74 -12.93
N VAL A 859 24.83 -9.99 -12.77
CA VAL A 859 25.80 -10.15 -13.85
C VAL A 859 26.43 -11.54 -13.76
N VAL A 860 27.23 -11.93 -14.76
CA VAL A 860 27.85 -13.26 -14.78
C VAL A 860 28.77 -13.41 -13.55
N GLY A 861 28.39 -14.29 -12.62
CA GLY A 861 29.17 -14.64 -11.43
C GLY A 861 29.13 -13.64 -10.27
N SER A 862 28.34 -12.56 -10.33
CA SER A 862 28.22 -11.60 -9.21
C SER A 862 26.93 -10.76 -9.23
N LEU A 863 26.72 -9.97 -8.17
CA LEU A 863 25.64 -8.98 -8.04
C LEU A 863 26.26 -7.58 -7.94
N GLU A 864 25.89 -6.67 -8.85
CA GLU A 864 26.35 -5.29 -8.90
C GLU A 864 25.30 -4.33 -8.34
N PRO A 865 25.65 -3.31 -7.54
CA PRO A 865 24.68 -2.35 -7.02
C PRO A 865 24.13 -1.42 -8.10
N VAL A 866 22.80 -1.31 -8.18
CA VAL A 866 22.08 -0.34 -9.04
C VAL A 866 21.61 0.85 -8.21
N PHE A 867 21.05 0.57 -7.03
CA PHE A 867 20.60 1.56 -6.07
C PHE A 867 21.04 1.18 -4.67
N GLN A 868 21.32 2.19 -3.84
CA GLN A 868 21.71 1.99 -2.46
C GLN A 868 20.53 2.26 -1.52
N ALA A 869 20.49 1.57 -0.38
CA ALA A 869 19.56 1.95 0.68
C ALA A 869 19.87 3.38 1.16
N ARG A 870 18.82 4.09 1.58
CA ARG A 870 18.83 5.51 1.95
C ARG A 870 19.17 6.47 0.81
N GLN A 871 19.25 5.97 -0.42
CA GLN A 871 19.38 6.85 -1.59
C GLN A 871 18.13 7.76 -1.65
N PRO A 872 18.32 9.10 -1.68
CA PRO A 872 17.20 10.02 -1.75
C PRO A 872 16.48 9.93 -3.11
N LEU A 873 15.17 10.12 -3.07
CA LEU A 873 14.29 10.18 -4.24
C LEU A 873 13.88 11.63 -4.48
N TYR A 874 13.80 12.05 -5.74
CA TYR A 874 13.42 13.40 -6.13
C TYR A 874 12.36 13.34 -7.23
N LYS A 875 11.47 14.31 -7.27
CA LYS A 875 10.50 14.39 -8.38
C LYS A 875 11.23 14.78 -9.67
N PHE A 876 11.01 14.01 -10.73
CA PHE A 876 11.61 14.28 -12.04
C PHE A 876 10.83 15.32 -12.85
N ASN A 877 9.58 15.59 -12.48
CA ASN A 877 8.79 16.73 -12.95
C ASN A 877 7.66 17.03 -11.94
N SER A 878 6.89 18.08 -12.22
CA SER A 878 5.82 18.58 -11.33
C SER A 878 4.70 17.57 -11.04
N ASN A 879 4.50 16.58 -11.92
CA ASN A 879 3.35 15.67 -11.92
C ASN A 879 3.74 14.20 -11.64
N GLU A 880 5.03 13.90 -11.53
CA GLU A 880 5.55 12.56 -11.27
C GLU A 880 5.82 12.30 -9.78
N GLU A 881 5.80 11.02 -9.42
CA GLU A 881 6.28 10.53 -8.13
C GLU A 881 7.79 10.76 -7.99
N ALA A 882 8.28 10.78 -6.74
CA ALA A 882 9.71 10.87 -6.48
C ALA A 882 10.43 9.59 -6.96
N LYS A 883 11.57 9.78 -7.62
CA LYS A 883 12.38 8.72 -8.24
C LYS A 883 13.87 8.88 -7.96
N ALA A 884 14.60 7.78 -8.08
CA ALA A 884 16.04 7.75 -8.26
C ALA A 884 16.36 7.14 -9.63
N ARG A 885 17.39 7.66 -10.27
CA ARG A 885 17.91 7.18 -11.55
C ARG A 885 19.35 6.71 -11.33
N SER A 886 19.64 5.52 -11.84
CA SER A 886 20.97 4.89 -11.75
C SER A 886 21.90 5.43 -12.83
N GLU A 887 23.17 5.00 -12.83
CA GLU A 887 24.06 5.25 -13.97
C GLU A 887 23.71 4.37 -15.19
N TRP A 888 24.31 4.64 -16.33
CA TRP A 888 24.14 3.83 -17.54
C TRP A 888 25.03 2.58 -17.48
N PHE A 889 24.42 1.42 -17.68
CA PHE A 889 25.07 0.11 -17.72
C PHE A 889 25.02 -0.46 -19.15
N GLY A 890 25.90 -1.42 -19.46
CA GLY A 890 25.72 -2.26 -20.64
C GLY A 890 24.47 -3.14 -20.52
N VAL A 891 23.72 -3.29 -21.62
CA VAL A 891 22.49 -4.12 -21.64
C VAL A 891 22.86 -5.61 -21.59
N LEU A 892 22.05 -6.40 -20.88
CA LEU A 892 22.12 -7.87 -20.87
C LEU A 892 20.89 -8.46 -21.56
N PRO A 893 20.99 -9.65 -22.21
CA PRO A 893 19.85 -10.32 -22.83
C PRO A 893 18.66 -10.50 -21.87
N THR A 894 18.95 -10.90 -20.63
CA THR A 894 18.01 -10.91 -19.51
C THR A 894 18.65 -10.19 -18.34
N THR A 895 17.93 -9.23 -17.76
CA THR A 895 18.37 -8.50 -16.58
C THR A 895 17.46 -8.87 -15.40
N ASN A 896 18.06 -9.42 -14.35
CA ASN A 896 17.39 -9.66 -13.07
C ASN A 896 17.87 -8.63 -12.05
N ILE A 897 16.93 -7.96 -11.38
CA ILE A 897 17.19 -7.04 -10.29
C ILE A 897 16.68 -7.66 -8.99
N TYR A 898 17.56 -7.69 -8.00
CA TYR A 898 17.33 -8.26 -6.68
C TYR A 898 17.24 -7.16 -5.62
N ARG A 899 16.26 -7.27 -4.72
CA ARG A 899 16.14 -6.48 -3.50
C ARG A 899 17.01 -7.10 -2.40
N ARG A 900 17.75 -6.27 -1.66
CA ARG A 900 18.50 -6.65 -0.47
C ARG A 900 18.21 -5.67 0.68
N ASP A 901 17.59 -6.13 1.77
CA ASP A 901 17.27 -5.26 2.91
C ASP A 901 18.48 -5.04 3.82
N PHE A 902 19.33 -6.08 3.99
CA PHE A 902 20.59 -6.05 4.74
C PHE A 902 21.56 -7.16 4.25
N GLU A 903 22.82 -7.13 4.69
CA GLU A 903 23.92 -7.92 4.09
C GLU A 903 23.79 -9.43 4.25
N SER A 904 23.27 -9.92 5.38
CA SER A 904 23.11 -11.36 5.68
C SER A 904 21.85 -11.99 5.07
N GLN A 905 20.92 -11.18 4.57
CA GLN A 905 19.66 -11.68 4.01
C GLN A 905 19.87 -12.31 2.63
N ARG A 906 19.14 -13.41 2.36
CA ARG A 906 18.97 -13.90 0.99
C ARG A 906 18.24 -12.84 0.14
N GLU A 907 18.77 -12.56 -1.04
CA GLU A 907 18.18 -11.57 -1.92
C GLU A 907 16.85 -12.03 -2.53
N ILE A 908 15.94 -11.08 -2.73
CA ILE A 908 14.61 -11.33 -3.29
C ILE A 908 14.59 -10.84 -4.73
N LEU A 909 14.28 -11.71 -5.70
CA LEU A 909 14.10 -11.29 -7.09
C LEU A 909 12.93 -10.29 -7.17
N TRP A 910 13.25 -9.05 -7.58
CA TRP A 910 12.34 -7.90 -7.51
C TRP A 910 11.85 -7.45 -8.88
N ALA A 911 12.72 -7.44 -9.89
CA ALA A 911 12.33 -7.13 -11.26
C ALA A 911 13.09 -8.02 -12.27
N LYS A 912 12.44 -8.34 -13.38
CA LYS A 912 13.04 -9.06 -14.51
C LYS A 912 12.74 -8.31 -15.80
N PHE A 913 13.74 -8.15 -16.66
CA PHE A 913 13.59 -7.54 -17.99
C PHE A 913 14.20 -8.45 -19.05
N ASN A 914 13.49 -8.63 -20.17
CA ASN A 914 13.90 -9.49 -21.27
C ASN A 914 14.20 -8.64 -22.52
N PHE A 915 15.44 -8.18 -22.65
CA PHE A 915 15.86 -7.39 -23.81
C PHE A 915 15.98 -8.26 -25.08
N GLU A 916 16.28 -9.55 -24.92
CA GLU A 916 16.36 -10.50 -26.04
C GLU A 916 15.03 -10.61 -26.81
N GLU A 917 13.90 -10.56 -26.10
CA GLU A 917 12.57 -10.59 -26.70
C GLU A 917 12.30 -9.34 -27.56
N ILE A 918 12.69 -8.16 -27.06
CA ILE A 918 12.61 -6.91 -27.81
C ILE A 918 13.53 -6.96 -29.04
N ALA A 919 14.75 -7.45 -28.87
CA ALA A 919 15.73 -7.58 -29.94
C ALA A 919 15.25 -8.53 -31.05
N LYS A 920 14.54 -9.61 -30.69
CA LYS A 920 13.87 -10.50 -31.65
C LYS A 920 12.74 -9.79 -32.38
N GLN A 921 11.90 -9.03 -31.66
CA GLN A 921 10.79 -8.29 -32.23
C GLN A 921 11.24 -7.30 -33.33
N ILE A 922 12.33 -6.57 -33.09
CA ILE A 922 12.83 -5.54 -34.03
C ILE A 922 13.90 -6.07 -35.02
N GLY A 923 14.18 -7.37 -34.98
CA GLY A 923 15.08 -8.05 -35.92
C GLY A 923 16.57 -7.68 -35.79
N ILE A 924 17.03 -7.34 -34.58
CA ILE A 924 18.47 -7.11 -34.30
C ILE A 924 19.13 -8.31 -33.60
N TYR A 925 18.32 -9.25 -33.08
CA TYR A 925 18.82 -10.47 -32.45
C TYR A 925 19.49 -11.42 -33.45
N SER A 926 20.63 -12.00 -33.05
CA SER A 926 21.33 -13.03 -33.83
C SER A 926 21.81 -14.17 -32.93
N GLN A 927 21.37 -15.41 -33.22
CA GLN A 927 21.81 -16.61 -32.50
C GLN A 927 23.31 -16.91 -32.70
N ASN A 928 23.90 -16.43 -33.79
CA ASN A 928 25.30 -16.71 -34.16
C ASN A 928 26.27 -15.64 -33.68
N ASN A 929 25.78 -14.53 -33.10
CA ASN A 929 26.60 -13.43 -32.61
C ASN A 929 26.29 -13.12 -31.15
N ASN A 930 27.15 -13.52 -30.22
CA ASN A 930 26.96 -13.29 -28.78
C ASN A 930 27.17 -11.83 -28.35
N GLN A 931 27.42 -10.90 -29.28
CA GLN A 931 27.65 -9.47 -29.05
C GLN A 931 26.55 -8.57 -29.65
N TRP A 932 25.40 -9.12 -30.03
CA TRP A 932 24.31 -8.34 -30.67
C TRP A 932 23.77 -7.18 -29.81
N TYR A 933 23.99 -7.21 -28.49
CA TYR A 933 23.61 -6.16 -27.54
C TYR A 933 24.72 -5.11 -27.30
N GLU A 934 25.89 -5.24 -27.93
CA GLU A 934 26.95 -4.22 -27.85
C GLU A 934 26.51 -2.91 -28.53
N GLY A 935 26.81 -1.78 -27.89
CA GLY A 935 26.38 -0.46 -28.34
C GLY A 935 25.02 0.01 -27.81
N PHE A 936 24.31 -0.84 -27.07
CA PHE A 936 23.13 -0.46 -26.29
C PHE A 936 23.50 -0.23 -24.83
N GLN A 937 22.83 0.74 -24.20
CA GLN A 937 22.96 1.04 -22.78
C GLN A 937 21.60 0.93 -22.11
N ALA A 938 21.58 0.45 -20.86
CA ALA A 938 20.40 0.41 -20.00
C ALA A 938 20.61 1.29 -18.78
N GLN A 939 19.56 1.94 -18.34
CA GLN A 939 19.51 2.66 -17.08
C GLN A 939 18.24 2.25 -16.35
N PHE A 940 18.30 2.23 -15.03
CA PHE A 940 17.16 1.91 -14.18
C PHE A 940 16.67 3.17 -13.47
N GLU A 941 15.35 3.28 -13.34
CA GLU A 941 14.67 4.27 -12.51
C GLU A 941 13.85 3.54 -11.45
N VAL A 942 13.88 4.00 -10.20
CA VAL A 942 13.06 3.44 -9.11
C VAL A 942 12.27 4.55 -8.44
N ASN A 943 10.95 4.36 -8.28
CA ASN A 943 10.09 5.33 -7.60
C ASN A 943 9.89 5.03 -6.11
N GLN A 944 9.19 5.91 -5.40
CA GLN A 944 8.84 5.77 -3.97
C GLN A 944 8.01 4.51 -3.65
N THR A 945 7.36 3.91 -4.67
CA THR A 945 6.58 2.68 -4.53
C THR A 945 7.42 1.42 -4.81
N LEU A 946 8.74 1.62 -4.99
CA LEU A 946 9.75 0.61 -5.29
C LEU A 946 9.57 -0.06 -6.67
N GLU A 947 8.86 0.61 -7.58
CA GLU A 947 8.75 0.22 -8.98
C GLU A 947 10.05 0.57 -9.72
N ILE A 948 10.75 -0.46 -10.20
CA ILE A 948 11.93 -0.33 -11.07
C ILE A 948 11.53 -0.35 -12.55
N GLU A 949 11.79 0.71 -13.29
CA GLU A 949 11.69 0.72 -14.74
C GLU A 949 13.09 0.59 -15.34
N MET A 950 13.17 -0.05 -16.52
CA MET A 950 14.39 -0.09 -17.31
C MET A 950 14.17 0.76 -18.55
N VAL A 951 15.08 1.70 -18.80
CA VAL A 951 15.14 2.46 -20.04
C VAL A 951 16.38 2.03 -20.83
N VAL A 952 16.24 1.97 -22.16
CA VAL A 952 17.31 1.51 -23.06
C VAL A 952 17.48 2.51 -24.19
N CYS A 953 18.72 2.77 -24.58
CA CYS A 953 19.03 3.54 -25.79
C CYS A 953 20.21 2.93 -26.54
N ARG A 954 20.34 3.32 -27.81
CA ARG A 954 21.52 3.03 -28.64
C ARG A 954 22.48 4.23 -28.60
N GLY A 955 23.72 4.01 -28.21
CA GLY A 955 24.67 5.10 -27.96
C GLY A 955 24.29 5.96 -26.75
N LYS A 956 24.71 7.25 -26.75
CA LYS A 956 24.40 8.20 -25.66
C LYS A 956 22.94 8.67 -25.72
N PRO A 957 22.25 8.85 -24.59
CA PRO A 957 20.87 9.35 -24.59
C PRO A 957 20.81 10.80 -25.08
N HIS A 958 19.75 11.11 -25.84
CA HIS A 958 19.38 12.47 -26.22
C HIS A 958 18.30 13.01 -25.28
N TYR A 959 18.17 14.33 -25.21
CA TYR A 959 17.25 15.01 -24.29
C TYR A 959 16.17 15.79 -25.05
N LEU A 960 15.00 15.89 -24.44
CA LEU A 960 13.93 16.76 -24.90
C LEU A 960 14.05 18.09 -24.14
N VAL A 961 14.33 19.17 -24.86
CA VAL A 961 14.47 20.51 -24.30
C VAL A 961 13.55 21.42 -25.11
N GLY A 962 12.49 21.94 -24.50
CA GLY A 962 11.55 22.83 -25.18
C GLY A 962 11.03 23.87 -24.21
N ASP A 963 10.35 24.89 -24.72
CA ASP A 963 9.64 25.87 -23.89
C ASP A 963 8.45 25.16 -23.24
N GLN A 964 8.71 24.45 -22.14
CA GLN A 964 7.71 23.83 -21.29
C GLN A 964 6.88 24.93 -20.66
N VAL A 965 5.80 25.33 -21.35
CA VAL A 965 4.76 26.27 -20.92
C VAL A 965 5.26 27.71 -20.76
N ASP A 966 4.61 28.64 -21.47
CA ASP A 966 4.42 30.12 -21.33
C ASP A 966 4.85 30.88 -20.02
N ASP A 967 5.86 30.44 -19.28
CA ASP A 967 6.38 31.10 -18.08
C ASP A 967 7.71 31.80 -18.44
N ASN A 968 7.64 33.10 -18.72
CA ASN A 968 8.77 33.99 -19.09
C ASN A 968 9.95 34.04 -18.09
N ASN A 969 9.96 33.23 -17.02
CA ASN A 969 10.97 33.22 -15.95
C ASN A 969 11.88 31.97 -15.93
N SER A 970 11.68 31.00 -16.84
CA SER A 970 12.44 29.73 -16.87
C SER A 970 13.54 29.67 -17.94
N THR A 971 13.55 30.59 -18.91
CA THR A 971 14.52 30.64 -20.00
C THR A 971 15.08 32.05 -20.19
N LEU A 972 16.40 32.18 -20.36
CA LEU A 972 17.06 33.40 -20.85
C LEU A 972 17.39 33.21 -22.34
N THR A 973 16.71 33.99 -23.18
CA THR A 973 17.01 34.15 -24.61
C THR A 973 17.73 35.50 -24.78
N ASN A 974 18.68 35.62 -25.72
CA ASN A 974 19.50 36.84 -26.00
C ASN A 974 20.76 37.06 -25.13
N ILE A 975 21.36 36.01 -24.57
CA ILE A 975 22.62 36.11 -23.82
C ILE A 975 23.75 36.76 -24.65
N ASN A 976 23.90 36.39 -25.93
CA ASN A 976 24.93 36.97 -26.80
C ASN A 976 24.76 38.48 -27.02
N GLN A 977 23.52 38.94 -27.15
CA GLN A 977 23.22 40.37 -27.26
C GLN A 977 23.59 41.11 -25.97
N THR A 978 23.25 40.53 -24.82
CA THR A 978 23.57 41.08 -23.49
C THR A 978 25.08 41.24 -23.31
N ILE A 979 25.87 40.21 -23.64
CA ILE A 979 27.34 40.27 -23.60
C ILE A 979 27.88 41.35 -24.55
N SER A 980 27.39 41.37 -25.79
CA SER A 980 27.85 42.33 -26.81
C SER A 980 27.55 43.79 -26.42
N GLU A 981 26.37 44.07 -25.88
CA GLU A 981 25.97 45.41 -25.43
C GLU A 981 26.75 45.85 -24.19
N GLU A 982 26.96 44.96 -23.22
CA GLU A 982 27.72 45.25 -22.01
C GLU A 982 29.22 45.48 -22.31
N LEU A 983 29.82 44.70 -23.21
CA LEU A 983 31.20 44.94 -23.66
C LEU A 983 31.33 46.25 -24.43
N LYS A 984 30.30 46.66 -25.18
CA LYS A 984 30.28 47.93 -25.92
C LYS A 984 30.22 49.13 -24.98
N THR A 985 29.44 49.05 -23.91
CA THR A 985 29.35 50.13 -22.89
C THR A 985 30.62 50.21 -22.06
N ARG A 986 31.28 49.08 -21.78
CA ARG A 986 32.55 49.01 -21.03
C ARG A 986 33.81 49.19 -21.87
N LYS A 987 33.67 49.51 -23.17
CA LYS A 987 34.80 49.62 -24.12
C LYS A 987 35.88 50.60 -23.65
N GLU A 988 35.49 51.76 -23.12
CA GLU A 988 36.44 52.77 -22.60
C GLU A 988 37.20 52.29 -21.36
N GLU A 989 36.62 51.40 -20.56
CA GLU A 989 37.24 50.82 -19.36
C GLU A 989 38.20 49.69 -19.73
N LEU A 990 37.83 48.86 -20.72
CA LEU A 990 38.69 47.83 -21.31
C LEU A 990 39.94 48.45 -21.97
N GLU A 991 39.76 49.55 -22.70
CA GLU A 991 40.87 50.31 -23.32
C GLU A 991 41.79 50.95 -22.25
N LYS A 992 41.23 51.49 -21.16
CA LYS A 992 42.02 52.04 -20.02
C LYS A 992 42.76 50.96 -19.23
N ALA A 993 42.22 49.75 -19.15
CA ALA A 993 42.84 48.62 -18.48
C ALA A 993 43.99 47.97 -19.29
N ASN A 994 44.28 48.47 -20.50
CA ASN A 994 45.37 48.02 -21.37
C ASN A 994 45.30 46.52 -21.73
N ILE A 995 44.09 45.98 -21.81
CA ILE A 995 43.81 44.58 -22.13
C ILE A 995 43.94 44.41 -23.65
N GLN A 996 45.01 43.75 -24.10
CA GLN A 996 45.28 43.46 -25.52
C GLN A 996 44.57 42.18 -26.03
N GLU A 997 43.87 41.48 -25.15
CA GLU A 997 43.18 40.23 -25.44
C GLU A 997 41.81 40.49 -26.09
N GLU A 998 41.53 39.80 -27.19
CA GLU A 998 40.26 39.91 -27.91
C GLU A 998 39.19 39.12 -27.16
N VAL A 999 38.39 39.83 -26.36
CA VAL A 999 37.31 39.23 -25.55
C VAL A 999 36.17 38.74 -26.48
N PRO A 1000 35.76 37.46 -26.41
CA PRO A 1000 34.68 36.92 -27.24
C PRO A 1000 33.34 37.64 -27.03
N GLN A 1001 32.71 38.10 -28.11
CA GLN A 1001 31.40 38.78 -28.05
C GLN A 1001 30.21 37.81 -27.96
N ALA A 1002 30.47 36.50 -28.11
CA ALA A 1002 29.48 35.44 -27.99
C ALA A 1002 29.82 34.51 -26.82
N MET A 1003 28.78 33.96 -26.20
CA MET A 1003 28.87 32.94 -25.16
C MET A 1003 29.45 31.63 -25.71
N ILE A 1004 29.11 31.28 -26.94
CA ILE A 1004 29.44 30.01 -27.59
C ILE A 1004 30.07 30.28 -28.96
N ILE A 1005 31.21 29.65 -29.22
CA ILE A 1005 31.91 29.66 -30.52
C ILE A 1005 32.32 28.22 -30.84
N ASP A 1006 32.07 27.76 -32.06
CA ASP A 1006 32.43 26.40 -32.51
C ASP A 1006 31.97 25.26 -31.59
N SER A 1007 30.78 25.39 -31.00
CA SER A 1007 30.21 24.46 -30.00
C SER A 1007 31.01 24.35 -28.68
N GLU A 1008 31.78 25.38 -28.33
CA GLU A 1008 32.55 25.47 -27.10
C GLU A 1008 32.21 26.76 -26.33
N LEU A 1009 32.00 26.63 -25.02
CA LEU A 1009 31.65 27.74 -24.15
C LEU A 1009 32.86 28.66 -23.92
N GLN A 1010 32.70 29.96 -24.14
CA GLN A 1010 33.80 30.93 -24.04
C GLN A 1010 33.87 31.64 -22.68
N TRP A 1011 32.79 31.59 -21.91
CA TRP A 1011 32.66 32.27 -20.62
C TRP A 1011 32.30 31.28 -19.52
N ASP A 1012 32.81 31.51 -18.31
CA ASP A 1012 32.30 30.84 -17.11
C ASP A 1012 30.89 31.36 -16.82
N ILE A 1013 29.94 30.48 -16.53
CA ILE A 1013 28.59 30.88 -16.08
C ILE A 1013 28.47 30.49 -14.61
N ALA A 1014 28.10 31.43 -13.75
CA ALA A 1014 27.92 31.18 -12.32
C ALA A 1014 26.66 31.84 -11.76
N ILE A 1015 26.23 31.37 -10.59
CA ILE A 1015 25.09 31.90 -9.84
C ILE A 1015 25.55 32.63 -8.58
N GLY A 1016 24.92 33.77 -8.29
CA GLY A 1016 25.12 34.49 -7.03
C GLY A 1016 24.33 33.84 -5.89
N ILE A 1017 25.01 33.22 -4.92
CA ILE A 1017 24.36 32.54 -3.79
C ILE A 1017 24.22 33.46 -2.57
N ASN A 1018 25.04 34.52 -2.48
CA ASN A 1018 24.97 35.71 -1.62
C ASN A 1018 26.14 36.65 -2.03
N GLU A 1019 26.23 37.86 -1.45
CA GLU A 1019 27.23 38.91 -1.78
C GLU A 1019 28.73 38.49 -1.71
N GLU A 1020 29.07 37.29 -1.24
CA GLU A 1020 30.47 36.90 -0.94
C GLU A 1020 31.05 35.73 -1.77
N SER A 1021 30.29 34.94 -2.54
CA SER A 1021 30.89 33.94 -3.45
C SER A 1021 29.95 33.40 -4.55
N PRO A 1022 30.27 33.55 -5.85
CA PRO A 1022 29.53 32.93 -6.94
C PRO A 1022 29.83 31.42 -7.06
N GLN A 1023 28.81 30.62 -7.38
CA GLN A 1023 28.98 29.18 -7.66
C GLN A 1023 28.97 28.93 -9.18
N LEU A 1024 30.07 28.39 -9.70
CA LEU A 1024 30.21 28.00 -11.10
C LEU A 1024 29.19 26.91 -11.49
N VAL A 1025 28.49 27.16 -12.60
CA VAL A 1025 27.49 26.26 -13.23
C VAL A 1025 28.05 25.64 -14.51
N PHE A 1026 28.69 26.45 -15.37
CA PHE A 1026 29.42 25.99 -16.55
C PHE A 1026 30.80 26.64 -16.62
N LYS A 1027 31.77 25.93 -17.18
CA LYS A 1027 33.14 26.42 -17.28
C LYS A 1027 33.49 26.79 -18.72
N ALA A 1028 34.22 27.88 -18.91
CA ALA A 1028 34.83 28.18 -20.20
C ALA A 1028 35.72 27.02 -20.69
N GLY A 1029 35.63 26.70 -21.98
CA GLY A 1029 36.25 25.55 -22.63
C GLY A 1029 35.40 24.27 -22.61
N GLU A 1030 34.22 24.28 -21.99
CA GLU A 1030 33.31 23.12 -22.01
C GLU A 1030 32.66 22.96 -23.40
N LYS A 1031 32.67 21.73 -23.92
CA LYS A 1031 32.08 21.39 -25.22
C LYS A 1031 30.61 21.03 -25.11
N LEU A 1032 29.83 21.49 -26.08
CA LEU A 1032 28.41 21.14 -26.23
C LEU A 1032 28.28 19.76 -26.89
N ASP A 1033 28.44 18.71 -26.08
CA ASP A 1033 28.43 17.32 -26.52
C ASP A 1033 27.08 16.59 -26.31
N ASP A 1034 26.12 17.24 -25.64
CA ASP A 1034 24.76 16.71 -25.43
C ASP A 1034 23.86 17.08 -26.61
N ILE A 1035 22.95 16.17 -27.02
CA ILE A 1035 22.03 16.38 -28.14
C ILE A 1035 20.63 16.65 -27.60
N PHE A 1036 20.06 17.80 -28.00
CA PHE A 1036 18.74 18.27 -27.59
C PHE A 1036 17.76 18.26 -28.76
N HIS A 1037 16.52 17.87 -28.47
CA HIS A 1037 15.38 17.91 -29.39
C HIS A 1037 14.40 18.96 -28.90
N ASN A 1038 14.13 19.97 -29.73
CA ASN A 1038 13.19 21.04 -29.43
C ASN A 1038 11.84 20.79 -30.13
N GLU A 1039 10.74 20.84 -29.38
CA GLU A 1039 9.38 20.84 -29.94
C GLU A 1039 8.98 22.29 -30.29
N ASP A 1040 8.79 22.56 -31.59
CA ASP A 1040 8.26 23.85 -32.06
C ASP A 1040 6.73 23.77 -32.10
N GLU A 1041 6.03 24.67 -31.39
CA GLU A 1041 4.57 24.78 -31.43
C GLU A 1041 4.09 25.29 -32.80
N GLY A 1042 4.13 24.43 -33.82
CA GLY A 1042 3.67 24.78 -35.17
C GLY A 1042 4.05 23.79 -36.26
N GLU A 1043 5.14 23.04 -36.08
CA GLU A 1043 5.63 22.06 -37.04
C GLU A 1043 5.69 20.66 -36.40
N GLN A 1044 5.27 19.61 -37.13
CA GLN A 1044 5.36 18.22 -36.66
C GLN A 1044 6.82 17.68 -36.65
N THR A 1045 7.83 18.56 -36.63
CA THR A 1045 9.24 18.23 -36.74
C THR A 1045 10.02 18.76 -35.55
N THR A 1046 10.66 17.86 -34.80
CA THR A 1046 11.60 18.21 -33.72
C THR A 1046 12.93 18.66 -34.32
N LYS A 1047 13.44 19.83 -33.91
CA LYS A 1047 14.75 20.33 -34.35
C LYS A 1047 15.85 19.83 -33.41
N GLU A 1048 16.87 19.21 -33.98
CA GLU A 1048 18.06 18.77 -33.25
C GLU A 1048 19.02 19.95 -33.07
N THR A 1049 19.51 20.15 -31.84
CA THR A 1049 20.52 21.17 -31.48
C THR A 1049 21.55 20.55 -30.52
N LYS A 1050 22.74 21.15 -30.45
CA LYS A 1050 23.75 20.75 -29.47
C LYS A 1050 23.64 21.58 -28.21
N GLY A 1051 23.98 20.99 -27.07
CA GLY A 1051 23.98 21.70 -25.80
C GLY A 1051 24.86 21.07 -24.73
N ALA A 1052 24.78 21.61 -23.52
CA ALA A 1052 25.39 21.09 -22.32
C ALA A 1052 24.43 21.17 -21.12
N ILE A 1053 24.47 20.13 -20.29
CA ILE A 1053 23.82 20.09 -18.97
C ILE A 1053 24.86 20.42 -17.90
N SER A 1054 24.50 21.22 -16.89
CA SER A 1054 25.41 21.58 -15.79
C SER A 1054 25.96 20.34 -15.09
N LYS A 1055 27.30 20.22 -14.99
CA LYS A 1055 27.99 19.04 -14.46
C LYS A 1055 28.85 19.34 -13.23
N ASP A 1056 29.12 18.31 -12.43
CA ASP A 1056 30.10 18.35 -11.35
C ASP A 1056 31.51 18.04 -11.85
N GLN A 1057 32.47 18.00 -10.92
CA GLN A 1057 33.88 17.74 -11.23
C GLN A 1057 34.13 16.34 -11.84
N ASN A 1058 33.18 15.42 -11.67
CA ASN A 1058 33.21 14.06 -12.20
C ASN A 1058 32.35 13.90 -13.46
N GLN A 1059 31.97 15.00 -14.12
CA GLN A 1059 31.16 15.02 -15.34
C GLN A 1059 29.73 14.46 -15.14
N LYS A 1060 29.22 14.42 -13.90
CA LYS A 1060 27.84 14.01 -13.60
C LYS A 1060 26.92 15.23 -13.53
N PRO A 1061 25.65 15.15 -13.98
CA PRO A 1061 24.70 16.25 -13.84
C PRO A 1061 24.64 16.77 -12.40
N ARG A 1062 24.76 18.08 -12.24
CA ARG A 1062 24.80 18.78 -10.96
C ARG A 1062 23.55 19.64 -10.80
N PRO A 1063 22.72 19.40 -9.77
CA PRO A 1063 21.59 20.27 -9.50
C PRO A 1063 22.05 21.62 -8.94
N LEU A 1064 21.21 22.62 -9.12
CA LEU A 1064 21.34 23.93 -8.50
C LEU A 1064 21.25 23.85 -6.98
N PRO A 1065 21.90 24.78 -6.27
CA PRO A 1065 21.70 24.95 -4.84
C PRO A 1065 20.25 25.37 -4.56
N ALA A 1066 19.86 25.27 -3.28
CA ALA A 1066 18.56 25.70 -2.81
C ALA A 1066 18.26 27.15 -3.26
N PHE A 1067 17.02 27.40 -3.66
CA PHE A 1067 16.61 28.73 -4.07
C PHE A 1067 16.73 29.73 -2.91
N PRO A 1068 17.15 30.97 -3.18
CA PRO A 1068 17.05 32.06 -2.22
C PRO A 1068 15.58 32.36 -1.90
N ARG A 1069 15.32 33.13 -0.83
CA ARG A 1069 13.94 33.54 -0.43
C ARG A 1069 13.17 34.26 -1.53
N SER A 1070 13.87 34.89 -2.49
CA SER A 1070 13.25 35.54 -3.66
C SER A 1070 12.66 34.54 -4.67
N GLY A 1071 12.97 33.25 -4.56
CA GLY A 1071 12.58 32.21 -5.51
C GLY A 1071 13.35 32.23 -6.83
N LYS A 1072 14.33 33.14 -6.98
CA LYS A 1072 15.06 33.35 -8.25
C LYS A 1072 16.57 33.34 -8.05
N HIS A 1073 17.27 32.57 -8.88
CA HIS A 1073 18.73 32.57 -8.98
C HIS A 1073 19.18 33.64 -9.99
N THR A 1074 20.27 34.32 -9.66
CA THR A 1074 20.85 35.39 -10.48
C THR A 1074 22.08 34.86 -11.20
N PHE A 1075 22.13 35.01 -12.53
CA PHE A 1075 23.17 34.45 -13.40
C PHE A 1075 24.15 35.51 -13.88
N TYR A 1076 25.42 35.15 -13.84
CA TYR A 1076 26.53 35.98 -14.27
C TYR A 1076 27.46 35.21 -15.19
N ALA A 1077 28.03 35.91 -16.18
CA ALA A 1077 29.12 35.42 -17.01
C ALA A 1077 30.44 36.01 -16.51
N TYR A 1078 31.48 35.17 -16.43
CA TYR A 1078 32.84 35.57 -16.09
C TYR A 1078 33.82 35.18 -17.19
N TYR A 1079 34.62 36.13 -17.66
CA TYR A 1079 35.70 35.81 -18.60
C TYR A 1079 36.97 35.42 -17.83
N PRO A 1080 37.54 34.20 -18.03
CA PRO A 1080 38.61 33.68 -17.17
C PRO A 1080 39.89 34.51 -17.13
N SER A 1081 40.23 35.20 -18.23
CA SER A 1081 41.52 35.88 -18.42
C SER A 1081 41.56 37.36 -18.01
N LEU A 1082 40.44 37.95 -17.56
CA LEU A 1082 40.43 39.34 -17.07
C LEU A 1082 41.03 39.45 -15.66
N GLU A 1083 42.07 40.29 -15.52
CA GLU A 1083 42.74 40.57 -14.23
C GLU A 1083 41.95 41.54 -13.32
N SER A 1084 41.07 42.37 -13.89
CA SER A 1084 40.26 43.34 -13.13
C SER A 1084 38.92 42.75 -12.65
N PRO A 1085 38.63 42.70 -11.34
CA PRO A 1085 37.38 42.16 -10.81
C PRO A 1085 36.12 42.88 -11.32
N GLN A 1086 36.20 44.20 -11.52
CA GLN A 1086 35.07 45.04 -11.96
C GLN A 1086 34.68 44.81 -13.42
N LEU A 1087 35.63 44.35 -14.24
CA LEU A 1087 35.41 44.07 -15.67
C LEU A 1087 35.08 42.59 -15.91
N LYS A 1088 35.24 41.74 -14.91
CA LYS A 1088 35.14 40.28 -15.04
C LYS A 1088 33.70 39.78 -15.09
N GLU A 1089 32.74 40.51 -14.54
CA GLU A 1089 31.37 40.04 -14.33
C GLU A 1089 30.37 40.74 -15.25
N ILE A 1090 29.61 39.96 -16.03
CA ILE A 1090 28.47 40.43 -16.83
C ILE A 1090 27.20 39.79 -16.28
N TYR A 1091 26.22 40.61 -15.91
CA TYR A 1091 24.90 40.12 -15.51
C TYR A 1091 24.13 39.57 -16.71
N LEU A 1092 23.70 38.31 -16.64
CA LEU A 1092 22.95 37.64 -17.71
C LEU A 1092 21.44 37.73 -17.52
N GLY A 1093 20.96 37.72 -16.27
CA GLY A 1093 19.53 37.65 -15.97
C GLY A 1093 19.22 36.88 -14.67
N THR A 1094 17.94 36.74 -14.37
CA THR A 1094 17.44 35.90 -13.27
C THR A 1094 16.54 34.80 -13.80
N LEU A 1095 16.75 33.56 -13.34
CA LEU A 1095 15.85 32.43 -13.60
C LEU A 1095 15.29 31.89 -12.29
N GLY A 1096 14.03 31.46 -12.31
CA GLY A 1096 13.44 30.81 -11.15
C GLY A 1096 11.93 30.73 -11.22
N PHE A 1097 11.33 30.41 -10.07
CA PHE A 1097 9.91 30.17 -9.94
C PHE A 1097 9.35 31.07 -8.82
N GLU A 1098 8.05 31.30 -8.81
CA GLU A 1098 7.40 31.95 -7.66
C GLU A 1098 7.59 31.09 -6.39
N GLU A 1099 7.62 31.69 -5.20
CA GLU A 1099 7.90 30.98 -3.93
C GLU A 1099 6.96 29.78 -3.70
N ASN A 1100 5.71 29.89 -4.15
CA ASN A 1100 4.68 28.84 -4.07
C ASN A 1100 4.80 27.75 -5.15
N GLN A 1101 5.62 27.96 -6.18
CA GLN A 1101 5.90 27.00 -7.25
C GLN A 1101 7.15 26.16 -6.95
N ILE A 1102 8.03 26.62 -6.05
CA ILE A 1102 9.20 25.86 -5.62
C ILE A 1102 8.72 24.70 -4.75
N LYS A 1103 8.92 23.47 -5.24
CA LYS A 1103 8.45 22.26 -4.56
C LYS A 1103 9.54 21.70 -3.67
N ASP A 1104 9.15 21.40 -2.43
CA ASP A 1104 9.98 20.60 -1.54
C ASP A 1104 10.32 19.26 -2.20
N ASN A 1105 11.60 18.89 -2.15
CA ASN A 1105 12.16 17.64 -2.67
C ASN A 1105 12.19 17.50 -4.22
N CYS A 1106 12.20 18.61 -4.96
CA CYS A 1106 12.63 18.68 -6.37
C CYS A 1106 14.11 19.06 -6.49
N ARG A 1107 14.78 18.59 -7.55
CA ARG A 1107 16.08 19.10 -8.00
C ARG A 1107 15.88 19.99 -9.21
N TYR A 1108 16.74 20.99 -9.37
CA TYR A 1108 16.68 21.89 -10.51
C TYR A 1108 17.99 21.83 -11.26
N TYR A 1109 17.94 21.65 -12.57
CA TYR A 1109 19.13 21.56 -13.42
C TYR A 1109 19.15 22.69 -14.42
N ILE A 1110 20.33 22.99 -14.95
CA ILE A 1110 20.47 24.01 -15.99
C ILE A 1110 21.04 23.41 -17.24
N THR A 1111 20.51 23.86 -18.37
CA THR A 1111 21.04 23.55 -19.70
C THR A 1111 21.32 24.81 -20.49
N ILE A 1112 22.34 24.76 -21.34
CA ILE A 1112 22.59 25.77 -22.37
C ILE A 1112 22.66 25.09 -23.75
N ASP A 1113 22.06 25.69 -24.77
CA ASP A 1113 22.12 25.20 -26.16
C ASP A 1113 23.05 26.05 -27.05
N ASP A 1114 23.31 25.58 -28.26
CA ASP A 1114 24.14 26.25 -29.28
C ASP A 1114 23.62 27.63 -29.71
N GLN A 1115 22.37 27.96 -29.41
CA GLN A 1115 21.76 29.28 -29.59
C GLN A 1115 21.97 30.21 -28.37
N SER A 1116 22.71 29.73 -27.36
CA SER A 1116 22.95 30.44 -26.10
C SER A 1116 21.70 30.69 -25.28
N ASN A 1117 20.70 29.81 -25.38
CA ASN A 1117 19.53 29.83 -24.50
C ASN A 1117 19.84 29.07 -23.21
N LEU A 1118 19.79 29.78 -22.08
CA LEU A 1118 20.00 29.19 -20.75
C LEU A 1118 18.65 28.87 -20.12
N ARG A 1119 18.43 27.60 -19.72
CA ARG A 1119 17.13 27.12 -19.21
C ARG A 1119 17.29 26.48 -17.85
N ILE A 1120 16.32 26.74 -16.95
CA ILE A 1120 16.17 26.01 -15.69
C ILE A 1120 15.09 24.93 -15.86
N HIS A 1121 15.43 23.70 -15.47
CA HIS A 1121 14.53 22.55 -15.52
C HIS A 1121 14.03 22.23 -14.11
N GLU A 1122 12.71 22.11 -13.93
CA GLU A 1122 12.11 21.54 -12.72
C GLU A 1122 12.20 20.01 -12.79
N GLY A 1123 13.10 19.42 -12.01
CA GLY A 1123 13.40 17.99 -12.05
C GLY A 1123 14.55 17.65 -13.01
N GLU A 1124 14.73 16.35 -13.26
CA GLU A 1124 15.77 15.85 -14.17
C GLU A 1124 15.51 16.32 -15.62
N VAL A 1125 16.57 16.59 -16.39
CA VAL A 1125 16.44 16.95 -17.81
C VAL A 1125 15.73 15.79 -18.55
N PRO A 1126 14.57 16.01 -19.20
CA PRO A 1126 13.79 14.94 -19.80
C PRO A 1126 14.54 14.25 -20.95
N TYR A 1127 14.45 12.93 -21.03
CA TYR A 1127 14.96 12.18 -22.19
C TYR A 1127 14.05 12.37 -23.40
N TRP A 1128 14.64 12.24 -24.59
CA TRP A 1128 13.88 12.06 -25.83
C TRP A 1128 13.36 10.61 -25.91
N ILE A 1129 12.12 10.40 -25.48
CA ILE A 1129 11.53 9.06 -25.25
C ILE A 1129 10.60 8.65 -26.41
N SER A 1130 10.52 7.35 -26.69
CA SER A 1130 9.48 6.73 -27.52
C SER A 1130 9.00 5.41 -26.92
N ASP A 1131 7.73 5.07 -27.15
CA ASP A 1131 7.12 3.80 -26.71
C ASP A 1131 7.23 2.68 -27.76
N GLN A 1132 7.72 3.00 -28.97
CA GLN A 1132 7.86 2.04 -30.07
C GLN A 1132 9.25 1.41 -30.07
N PRO A 1133 9.40 0.07 -29.95
CA PRO A 1133 10.70 -0.59 -29.90
C PRO A 1133 11.61 -0.32 -31.11
N GLU A 1134 11.03 -0.05 -32.27
CA GLU A 1134 11.71 0.17 -33.55
C GLU A 1134 12.72 1.34 -33.48
N VAL A 1135 12.51 2.30 -32.56
CA VAL A 1135 13.42 3.44 -32.38
C VAL A 1135 14.84 3.03 -32.02
N LEU A 1136 15.02 1.89 -31.32
CA LEU A 1136 16.35 1.39 -30.98
C LEU A 1136 17.19 1.01 -32.21
N LYS A 1137 16.52 0.70 -33.33
CA LYS A 1137 17.15 0.41 -34.61
C LYS A 1137 17.32 1.68 -35.45
N GLU A 1138 16.31 2.54 -35.45
CA GLU A 1138 16.16 3.65 -36.40
C GLU A 1138 16.77 4.98 -35.93
N LYS A 1139 16.76 5.25 -34.62
CA LYS A 1139 17.09 6.56 -34.04
C LYS A 1139 18.10 6.43 -32.91
N ASN A 1140 19.35 6.84 -33.16
CA ASN A 1140 20.37 6.89 -32.10
C ASN A 1140 19.94 7.84 -30.98
N GLY A 1141 20.28 7.48 -29.74
CA GLY A 1141 20.03 8.28 -28.54
C GLY A 1141 18.57 8.44 -28.11
N CYS A 1142 17.59 7.99 -28.89
CA CYS A 1142 16.20 7.88 -28.45
C CYS A 1142 16.06 6.79 -27.39
N VAL A 1143 15.33 7.08 -26.32
CA VAL A 1143 15.17 6.22 -25.15
C VAL A 1143 13.86 5.44 -25.23
N LEU A 1144 13.95 4.10 -25.14
CA LEU A 1144 12.81 3.19 -25.05
C LEU A 1144 12.57 2.79 -23.58
N ARG A 1145 11.33 2.88 -23.11
CA ARG A 1145 10.93 2.27 -21.82
C ARG A 1145 10.62 0.79 -22.01
N VAL A 1146 11.30 -0.07 -21.25
CA VAL A 1146 11.16 -1.53 -21.33
C VAL A 1146 10.21 -2.04 -20.26
N LYS A 1147 9.19 -2.78 -20.71
CA LYS A 1147 8.22 -3.43 -19.80
C LYS A 1147 8.87 -4.58 -19.03
N ARG A 1148 8.47 -4.73 -17.76
CA ARG A 1148 8.89 -5.85 -16.92
C ARG A 1148 8.34 -7.18 -17.45
N SER A 1149 9.13 -8.23 -17.29
CA SER A 1149 8.73 -9.61 -17.46
C SER A 1149 8.12 -10.15 -16.17
N PRO A 1150 7.18 -11.12 -16.25
CA PRO A 1150 6.64 -11.76 -15.06
C PRO A 1150 7.69 -12.55 -14.28
N ILE A 1151 7.51 -12.60 -12.96
CA ILE A 1151 8.33 -13.36 -12.02
C ILE A 1151 7.44 -14.47 -11.43
N GLU A 1152 7.90 -15.71 -11.46
CA GLU A 1152 7.23 -16.82 -10.76
C GLU A 1152 7.52 -16.73 -9.26
N GLU A 1153 6.50 -16.91 -8.42
CA GLU A 1153 6.68 -16.91 -6.96
C GLU A 1153 7.01 -18.32 -6.43
N GLU A 1154 7.91 -18.39 -5.43
CA GLU A 1154 8.16 -19.64 -4.68
C GLU A 1154 6.90 -19.97 -3.85
N ASN A 1155 6.28 -21.12 -4.11
CA ASN A 1155 5.09 -21.55 -3.36
C ASN A 1155 5.53 -22.22 -2.05
N ASN A 1156 5.30 -21.55 -0.91
CA ASN A 1156 5.67 -22.08 0.41
C ASN A 1156 4.48 -22.79 1.07
N ASP A 1157 4.04 -23.89 0.46
CA ASP A 1157 2.90 -24.65 0.98
C ASP A 1157 3.15 -25.10 2.42
N GLU A 1158 4.41 -25.42 2.79
CA GLU A 1158 4.87 -25.88 4.12
C GLU A 1158 4.55 -24.97 5.30
N GLN A 1159 4.46 -23.67 5.05
CA GLN A 1159 4.14 -22.67 6.07
C GLN A 1159 2.68 -22.19 5.99
N ASN A 1160 1.92 -22.65 5.00
CA ASN A 1160 0.51 -22.33 4.86
C ASN A 1160 -0.36 -23.45 5.48
N PRO A 1161 -0.97 -23.24 6.66
CA PRO A 1161 -1.78 -24.25 7.34
C PRO A 1161 -3.02 -24.66 6.54
N PHE A 1162 -3.50 -23.82 5.62
CA PHE A 1162 -4.69 -24.08 4.80
C PHE A 1162 -4.36 -24.62 3.40
N SER A 1163 -3.16 -25.16 3.19
CA SER A 1163 -2.80 -25.90 1.97
C SER A 1163 -3.30 -27.34 1.98
N GLY A 1164 -3.70 -27.86 3.14
CA GLY A 1164 -4.17 -29.24 3.33
C GLY A 1164 -3.06 -30.30 3.38
N VAL A 1165 -1.79 -29.89 3.37
CA VAL A 1165 -0.62 -30.79 3.33
C VAL A 1165 -0.11 -31.20 4.73
N HIS A 1166 -0.43 -30.44 5.79
CA HIS A 1166 0.43 -30.31 6.98
C HIS A 1166 0.02 -31.00 8.27
#